data_AF-A0A423PWV2-F1
#
_entry.id   AF-A0A423PWV2-F1
#
_cell.length_a   1.000
_cell.length_b   1.000
_cell.length_c   1.000
_cell.angle_alpha   90.00
_cell.angle_beta   90.00
_cell.angle_gamma   90.00
#
_symmetry.space_group_name_H-M   'P 1'
#
loop_
_entity.id
_entity.type
_entity.pdbx_description
1 polymer ?
#
loop_
_entity_poly.entity_id
_entity_poly.type
_entity_poly.pdbx_seq_one_letter_code
_entity_poly.pdbx_strand_id
1 'polypeptide(L)'
;MAFQDEILPSVSRTFALTIPELPEPLRVAIGNAYLLCRIADTIEDDAEMGRADKAAWHAAFVAVVETGQGASDFGARLAPLLCDETLAEERRLVENTDEVMTVTQGLGATRQQAVARCVRIMCDGMPEYEGAATVDGLPTLVHLDRYCYFVAGVVGEMLTTLFTDYEPGMGEHDAELNRLAVSFGQGLQMTNILKDIWTDRGRGVCWLPRDVFARHGFDLSTLTAGGSSDPAFAAGLSELIGLAHGHLRNALEYTLTIPGHQKGIRRFCLWAIGLALLTLRKIQNNPRFTDSRQVKVSRRSVQATVLTTNLAVSDDDRLRHLFHMTAADLPALTPKVAADPGAPINDLVELPANETLQAEAPPGLEEAIGAAVARLHADQKPDGHWCYECEADCTIPSEYILMMHFIGDVDQALQARIARFIRAKQAAHGGWPLYYGGDLDQSASVKSYYALKLAGDDVDAPHMVHAREAIRARGGAGNVNVFTLIALAQFGQVPWRAVPFIPVEVMLMPEASPFHLSKVSYWSRTVMVPLFILTSLRVMAKNPAGVNVRELFTVPPEQQRDFVPVDSPLQHFFKGLDAVGRSFEPLIPQFIRRRAIKKAETWIIERLNGTDGIGAIFPAMVNVYEALGELGYAADHPYRADTRKAIDDLIFDHGDAANVQPCVSPVWDTCLGGLALQEAAATGDTPAVRAGLDWLAARQVCDGPGDWRDFHPDLPGGGWPFQYANDHYPDLDDTAAVAWAMYNTGDHATYGRAITRAIDWLIGMQSKNGGIAAFDSDNNHEYLNAIPFADHGALLDPPTADVTARVLALAGRLRRAQDGPFIRRALAYIKREQEADGSWFGRWGTNYIYGTWSVLTAAETLGEDMRQDWIQRGVAYIKGMQRADGSWGEDQGSYWNPPRGRADIATSFQTAWAMLALMAAGERDSRALARGAAWLIAAQGEDGAWHDPEHTAPGFPRVFYLKYHGYTHYFPMWALARYRNSRAGVASPVSEPLEYDT
;
A
#
# COMPACT_ATOMS: atom_id res chain seq x y z
N MET A 1 -24.43 7.61 -30.57
CA MET A 1 -23.83 8.89 -31.03
C MET A 1 -24.88 9.95 -31.34
N ALA A 2 -25.86 9.71 -32.23
CA ALA A 2 -26.89 10.72 -32.54
C ALA A 2 -27.65 11.21 -31.29
N PHE A 3 -28.07 10.31 -30.41
CA PHE A 3 -28.71 10.66 -29.14
C PHE A 3 -27.80 11.45 -28.20
N GLN A 4 -26.52 11.05 -28.06
CA GLN A 4 -25.54 11.78 -27.25
C GLN A 4 -25.43 13.26 -27.68
N ASP A 5 -25.31 13.50 -28.99
CA ASP A 5 -25.15 14.86 -29.52
C ASP A 5 -26.43 15.69 -29.38
N GLU A 6 -27.60 15.04 -29.38
CA GLU A 6 -28.90 15.67 -29.15
C GLU A 6 -29.14 16.00 -27.66
N ILE A 7 -28.86 15.06 -26.76
CA ILE A 7 -29.24 15.17 -25.34
C ILE A 7 -28.25 16.02 -24.53
N LEU A 8 -26.95 15.99 -24.87
CA LEU A 8 -25.90 16.68 -24.10
C LEU A 8 -26.16 18.20 -23.93
N PRO A 9 -26.56 18.97 -24.96
CA PRO A 9 -26.91 20.39 -24.80
C PRO A 9 -28.13 20.66 -23.92
N SER A 10 -29.04 19.70 -23.83
CA SER A 10 -30.25 19.80 -23.02
C SER A 10 -29.98 19.59 -21.54
N VAL A 11 -29.04 18.69 -21.20
CA VAL A 11 -28.67 18.39 -19.80
C VAL A 11 -27.46 19.18 -19.29
N SER A 12 -26.68 19.84 -20.18
CA SER A 12 -25.54 20.66 -19.75
C SER A 12 -25.16 21.81 -20.67
N ARG A 13 -25.34 23.05 -20.19
CA ARG A 13 -24.93 24.25 -20.95
C ARG A 13 -23.42 24.46 -21.01
N THR A 14 -22.69 24.11 -19.95
CA THR A 14 -21.23 24.31 -19.87
C THR A 14 -20.52 23.26 -20.70
N PHE A 15 -20.86 21.98 -20.52
CA PHE A 15 -20.22 20.91 -21.29
C PHE A 15 -20.61 20.93 -22.77
N ALA A 16 -21.80 21.39 -23.13
CA ALA A 16 -22.15 21.62 -24.53
C ALA A 16 -21.33 22.73 -25.22
N LEU A 17 -20.66 23.60 -24.44
CA LEU A 17 -19.70 24.56 -24.96
C LEU A 17 -18.28 23.98 -25.02
N THR A 18 -17.86 23.23 -24.00
CA THR A 18 -16.46 22.79 -23.87
C THR A 18 -16.15 21.47 -24.58
N ILE A 19 -17.04 20.46 -24.51
CA ILE A 19 -16.81 19.13 -25.12
C ILE A 19 -16.60 19.19 -26.64
N PRO A 20 -17.31 20.04 -27.41
CA PRO A 20 -17.07 20.15 -28.86
C PRO A 20 -15.66 20.58 -29.26
N GLU A 21 -14.88 21.18 -28.33
CA GLU A 21 -13.49 21.59 -28.59
C GLU A 21 -12.48 20.44 -28.55
N LEU A 22 -12.88 19.31 -27.98
CA LEU A 22 -12.02 18.13 -27.87
C LEU A 22 -11.82 17.44 -29.23
N PRO A 23 -10.67 16.77 -29.44
CA PRO A 23 -10.49 15.86 -30.57
C PRO A 23 -11.58 14.78 -30.60
N GLU A 24 -11.98 14.32 -31.79
CA GLU A 24 -13.14 13.44 -31.96
C GLU A 24 -13.17 12.21 -31.02
N PRO A 25 -12.07 11.44 -30.85
CA PRO A 25 -12.10 10.27 -29.96
C PRO A 25 -12.37 10.63 -28.49
N LEU A 26 -11.82 11.76 -28.03
CA LEU A 26 -12.03 12.28 -26.68
C LEU A 26 -13.42 12.88 -26.52
N ARG A 27 -13.90 13.60 -27.54
CA ARG A 27 -15.24 14.19 -27.56
C ARG A 27 -16.33 13.13 -27.36
N VAL A 28 -16.21 11.99 -28.04
CA VAL A 28 -17.14 10.87 -27.89
C VAL A 28 -17.03 10.25 -26.49
N ALA A 29 -15.82 9.89 -26.05
CA ALA A 29 -15.64 9.25 -24.75
C ALA A 29 -16.10 10.13 -23.58
N ILE A 30 -15.70 11.41 -23.57
CA ILE A 30 -16.01 12.37 -22.50
C ILE A 30 -17.48 12.80 -22.56
N GLY A 31 -18.04 12.99 -23.76
CA GLY A 31 -19.46 13.25 -23.95
C GLY A 31 -20.32 12.15 -23.33
N ASN A 32 -19.98 10.90 -23.62
CA ASN A 32 -20.72 9.75 -23.09
C ASN A 32 -20.52 9.53 -21.59
N ALA A 33 -19.28 9.69 -21.10
CA ALA A 33 -18.97 9.60 -19.68
C ALA A 33 -19.76 10.62 -18.86
N TYR A 34 -19.87 11.86 -19.35
CA TYR A 34 -20.67 12.89 -18.70
C TYR A 34 -22.15 12.52 -18.59
N LEU A 35 -22.72 11.88 -19.61
CA LEU A 35 -24.11 11.42 -19.57
C LEU A 35 -24.33 10.33 -18.51
N LEU A 36 -23.38 9.42 -18.33
CA LEU A 36 -23.43 8.43 -17.25
C LEU A 36 -23.33 9.09 -15.87
N CYS A 37 -22.41 10.04 -15.68
CA CYS A 37 -22.33 10.83 -14.45
C CYS A 37 -23.64 11.59 -14.17
N ARG A 38 -24.29 12.12 -15.21
CA ARG A 38 -25.59 12.82 -15.10
C ARG A 38 -26.73 11.88 -14.72
N ILE A 39 -26.72 10.62 -15.17
CA ILE A 39 -27.68 9.61 -14.70
C ILE A 39 -27.49 9.34 -13.21
N ALA A 40 -26.24 9.18 -12.75
CA ALA A 40 -25.94 9.05 -11.32
C ALA A 40 -26.42 10.28 -10.52
N ASP A 41 -26.13 11.50 -10.99
CA ASP A 41 -26.64 12.74 -10.38
C ASP A 41 -28.17 12.75 -10.33
N THR A 42 -28.86 12.27 -11.38
CA THR A 42 -30.34 12.27 -11.45
C THR A 42 -30.96 11.34 -10.40
N ILE A 43 -30.31 10.21 -10.10
CA ILE A 43 -30.73 9.30 -9.02
C ILE A 43 -30.55 9.97 -7.66
N GLU A 44 -29.41 10.66 -7.47
CA GLU A 44 -29.08 11.32 -6.21
C GLU A 44 -29.98 12.54 -5.93
N ASP A 45 -30.24 13.35 -6.96
CA ASP A 45 -31.01 14.59 -6.89
C ASP A 45 -32.54 14.38 -6.80
N ASP A 46 -33.04 13.13 -6.87
CA ASP A 46 -34.47 12.88 -6.74
C ASP A 46 -34.97 13.24 -5.34
N ALA A 47 -35.96 14.13 -5.28
CA ALA A 47 -36.44 14.72 -4.02
C ALA A 47 -37.41 13.81 -3.25
N GLU A 48 -38.03 12.82 -3.90
CA GLU A 48 -39.04 11.94 -3.30
C GLU A 48 -38.53 10.53 -3.02
N MET A 49 -37.48 10.10 -3.72
CA MET A 49 -36.88 8.77 -3.56
C MET A 49 -36.19 8.63 -2.20
N GLY A 50 -36.52 7.57 -1.48
CA GLY A 50 -35.90 7.29 -0.19
C GLY A 50 -34.44 6.82 -0.32
N ARG A 51 -33.64 7.07 0.70
CA ARG A 51 -32.20 6.70 0.76
C ARG A 51 -31.90 5.25 0.38
N ALA A 52 -32.70 4.31 0.91
CA ALA A 52 -32.50 2.88 0.64
C ALA A 52 -32.76 2.54 -0.85
N ASP A 53 -33.73 3.21 -1.46
CA ASP A 53 -34.06 3.03 -2.88
C ASP A 53 -32.98 3.66 -3.75
N LYS A 54 -32.50 4.88 -3.42
CA LYS A 54 -31.36 5.51 -4.11
C LYS A 54 -30.12 4.63 -4.09
N ALA A 55 -29.75 4.09 -2.93
CA ALA A 55 -28.61 3.18 -2.80
C ALA A 55 -28.79 1.91 -3.66
N ALA A 56 -29.99 1.35 -3.71
CA ALA A 56 -30.28 0.19 -4.56
C ALA A 56 -30.19 0.53 -6.06
N TRP A 57 -30.67 1.71 -6.47
CA TRP A 57 -30.58 2.19 -7.85
C TRP A 57 -29.16 2.53 -8.27
N HIS A 58 -28.36 3.13 -7.39
CA HIS A 58 -26.93 3.35 -7.58
C HIS A 58 -26.20 2.02 -7.78
N ALA A 59 -26.43 1.03 -6.91
CA ALA A 59 -25.82 -0.30 -7.05
C ALA A 59 -26.23 -0.99 -8.37
N ALA A 60 -27.51 -0.88 -8.75
CA ALA A 60 -27.99 -1.41 -10.03
C ALA A 60 -27.36 -0.68 -11.23
N PHE A 61 -27.19 0.64 -11.15
CA PHE A 61 -26.57 1.45 -12.20
C PHE A 61 -25.09 1.10 -12.36
N VAL A 62 -24.35 0.95 -11.26
CA VAL A 62 -22.96 0.48 -11.29
C VAL A 62 -22.85 -0.87 -11.98
N ALA A 63 -23.71 -1.82 -11.62
CA ALA A 63 -23.72 -3.13 -12.29
C ALA A 63 -23.99 -3.02 -13.80
N VAL A 64 -24.89 -2.14 -14.23
CA VAL A 64 -25.15 -1.87 -15.65
C VAL A 64 -23.90 -1.30 -16.34
N VAL A 65 -23.22 -0.34 -15.72
CA VAL A 65 -22.04 0.31 -16.32
C VAL A 65 -20.84 -0.64 -16.40
N GLU A 66 -20.62 -1.48 -15.38
CA GLU A 66 -19.50 -2.41 -15.31
C GLU A 66 -19.70 -3.65 -16.20
N THR A 67 -20.91 -4.20 -16.25
CA THR A 67 -21.20 -5.40 -17.04
C THR A 67 -21.64 -5.11 -18.46
N GLY A 68 -22.17 -3.90 -18.70
CA GLY A 68 -22.84 -3.53 -19.94
C GLY A 68 -24.18 -4.24 -20.18
N GLN A 69 -24.70 -4.99 -19.19
CA GLN A 69 -25.93 -5.75 -19.30
C GLN A 69 -27.09 -5.04 -18.61
N GLY A 70 -28.32 -5.25 -19.09
CA GLY A 70 -29.53 -4.77 -18.41
C GLY A 70 -29.85 -3.27 -18.54
N ALA A 71 -29.09 -2.50 -19.34
CA ALA A 71 -29.26 -1.04 -19.45
C ALA A 71 -30.68 -0.60 -19.86
N SER A 72 -31.33 -1.33 -20.78
CA SER A 72 -32.68 -1.03 -21.23
C SER A 72 -33.73 -1.30 -20.14
N ASP A 73 -33.60 -2.42 -19.40
CA ASP A 73 -34.48 -2.73 -18.26
C ASP A 73 -34.30 -1.72 -17.13
N PHE A 74 -33.06 -1.33 -16.84
CA PHE A 74 -32.74 -0.30 -15.86
C PHE A 74 -33.45 1.02 -16.16
N GLY A 75 -33.26 1.56 -17.37
CA GLY A 75 -33.87 2.82 -17.78
C GLY A 75 -35.39 2.78 -17.76
N ALA A 76 -35.99 1.70 -18.28
CA ALA A 76 -37.45 1.53 -18.33
C ALA A 76 -38.10 1.42 -16.93
N ARG A 77 -37.38 0.91 -15.93
CA ARG A 77 -37.89 0.76 -14.56
C ARG A 77 -37.66 2.00 -13.70
N LEU A 78 -36.53 2.68 -13.86
CA LEU A 78 -36.20 3.87 -13.07
C LEU A 78 -36.94 5.12 -13.57
N ALA A 79 -36.99 5.35 -14.88
CA ALA A 79 -37.53 6.60 -15.44
C ALA A 79 -38.98 6.92 -15.00
N PRO A 80 -39.91 5.95 -14.84
CA PRO A 80 -41.26 6.22 -14.31
C PRO A 80 -41.32 6.51 -12.81
N LEU A 81 -40.28 6.16 -12.05
CA LEU A 81 -40.22 6.32 -10.59
C LEU A 81 -39.62 7.66 -10.15
N LEU A 82 -38.95 8.37 -11.06
CA LEU A 82 -38.41 9.71 -10.79
C LEU A 82 -39.55 10.69 -10.52
N CYS A 83 -39.39 11.57 -9.54
CA CYS A 83 -40.40 12.52 -9.10
C CYS A 83 -40.78 13.55 -10.19
N ASP A 84 -41.97 14.15 -10.09
CA ASP A 84 -42.49 15.09 -11.09
C ASP A 84 -41.62 16.35 -11.28
N GLU A 85 -40.75 16.66 -10.31
CA GLU A 85 -39.81 17.78 -10.35
C GLU A 85 -38.55 17.50 -11.20
N THR A 86 -38.26 16.22 -11.51
CA THR A 86 -37.14 15.86 -12.39
C THR A 86 -37.33 16.42 -13.80
N LEU A 87 -36.30 17.06 -14.35
CA LEU A 87 -36.38 17.67 -15.67
C LEU A 87 -36.70 16.62 -16.75
N ALA A 88 -37.59 16.97 -17.70
CA ALA A 88 -38.03 16.06 -18.75
C ALA A 88 -36.86 15.46 -19.57
N GLU A 89 -35.81 16.25 -19.79
CA GLU A 89 -34.62 15.81 -20.54
C GLU A 89 -33.72 14.88 -19.70
N GLU A 90 -33.67 15.04 -18.38
CA GLU A 90 -32.95 14.11 -17.48
C GLU A 90 -33.71 12.79 -17.36
N ARG A 91 -35.05 12.83 -17.27
CA ARG A 91 -35.89 11.63 -17.35
C ARG A 91 -35.71 10.90 -18.67
N ARG A 92 -35.68 11.63 -19.79
CA ARG A 92 -35.40 11.06 -21.12
C ARG A 92 -34.00 10.45 -21.19
N LEU A 93 -33.00 11.07 -20.57
CA LEU A 93 -31.66 10.51 -20.48
C LEU A 93 -31.64 9.17 -19.73
N VAL A 94 -32.32 9.09 -18.59
CA VAL A 94 -32.45 7.84 -17.81
C VAL A 94 -33.18 6.75 -18.61
N GLU A 95 -34.28 7.11 -19.28
CA GLU A 95 -35.05 6.17 -20.12
C GLU A 95 -34.19 5.54 -21.23
N ASN A 96 -33.25 6.30 -21.79
CA ASN A 96 -32.38 5.88 -22.90
C ASN A 96 -30.96 5.52 -22.43
N THR A 97 -30.83 4.95 -21.22
CA THR A 97 -29.53 4.51 -20.67
C THR A 97 -28.82 3.49 -21.58
N ASP A 98 -29.57 2.67 -22.31
CA ASP A 98 -29.05 1.69 -23.27
C ASP A 98 -28.33 2.34 -24.47
N GLU A 99 -28.80 3.48 -24.95
CA GLU A 99 -28.12 4.24 -26.00
C GLU A 99 -26.77 4.79 -25.54
N VAL A 100 -26.69 5.25 -24.30
CA VAL A 100 -25.44 5.72 -23.66
C VAL A 100 -24.50 4.53 -23.46
N MET A 101 -25.01 3.39 -22.98
CA MET A 101 -24.20 2.19 -22.76
C MET A 101 -23.68 1.56 -24.06
N THR A 102 -24.44 1.64 -25.15
CA THR A 102 -23.98 1.20 -26.48
C THR A 102 -22.73 1.96 -26.92
N VAL A 103 -22.68 3.28 -26.65
CA VAL A 103 -21.47 4.07 -26.92
C VAL A 103 -20.33 3.68 -25.99
N THR A 104 -20.60 3.47 -24.69
CA THR A 104 -19.59 3.02 -23.70
C THR A 104 -18.93 1.71 -24.14
N GLN A 105 -19.73 0.72 -24.53
CA GLN A 105 -19.24 -0.60 -24.99
C GLN A 105 -18.41 -0.53 -26.27
N GLY A 106 -18.60 0.53 -27.07
CA GLY A 106 -17.80 0.81 -28.27
C GLY A 106 -16.46 1.48 -27.98
N LEU A 107 -16.19 1.92 -26.75
CA LEU A 107 -14.90 2.54 -26.36
C LEU A 107 -13.82 1.46 -26.19
N GLY A 108 -12.54 1.85 -26.21
CA GLY A 108 -11.44 0.94 -25.86
C GLY A 108 -11.47 0.54 -24.37
N ALA A 109 -10.91 -0.61 -24.03
CA ALA A 109 -10.96 -1.19 -22.67
C ALA A 109 -10.49 -0.21 -21.58
N THR A 110 -9.39 0.51 -21.81
CA THR A 110 -8.87 1.54 -20.89
C THR A 110 -9.91 2.62 -20.58
N ARG A 111 -10.62 3.10 -21.62
CA ARG A 111 -11.62 4.16 -21.48
C ARG A 111 -12.87 3.64 -20.79
N GLN A 112 -13.29 2.41 -21.09
CA GLN A 112 -14.41 1.76 -20.40
C GLN A 112 -14.14 1.62 -18.90
N GLN A 113 -12.95 1.13 -18.54
CA GLN A 113 -12.54 0.97 -17.14
C GLN A 113 -12.47 2.30 -16.40
N ALA A 114 -11.94 3.35 -17.04
CA ALA A 114 -11.87 4.69 -16.46
C ALA A 114 -13.27 5.25 -16.16
N VAL A 115 -14.21 5.08 -17.11
CA VAL A 115 -15.60 5.53 -16.95
C VAL A 115 -16.32 4.71 -15.89
N ALA A 116 -16.20 3.38 -15.91
CA ALA A 116 -16.83 2.50 -14.92
C ALA A 116 -16.32 2.77 -13.50
N ARG A 117 -15.00 2.95 -13.33
CA ARG A 117 -14.41 3.34 -12.05
C ARG A 117 -14.96 4.68 -11.54
N CYS A 118 -15.08 5.67 -12.43
CA CYS A 118 -15.63 6.98 -12.10
C CYS A 118 -17.07 6.86 -11.58
N VAL A 119 -17.93 6.21 -12.37
CA VAL A 119 -19.35 6.04 -12.01
C VAL A 119 -19.49 5.27 -10.70
N ARG A 120 -18.73 4.18 -10.50
CA ARG A 120 -18.76 3.42 -9.25
C ARG A 120 -18.42 4.28 -8.03
N ILE A 121 -17.29 4.98 -8.07
CA ILE A 121 -16.86 5.85 -6.96
C ILE A 121 -17.88 6.96 -6.69
N MET A 122 -18.48 7.55 -7.74
CA MET A 122 -19.57 8.51 -7.58
C MET A 122 -20.78 7.88 -6.87
N CYS A 123 -21.26 6.75 -7.37
CA CYS A 123 -22.46 6.06 -6.88
C CYS A 123 -22.29 5.49 -5.46
N ASP A 124 -21.09 5.06 -5.11
CA ASP A 124 -20.76 4.57 -3.77
C ASP A 124 -20.64 5.72 -2.76
N GLY A 125 -20.07 6.86 -3.19
CA GLY A 125 -19.72 7.97 -2.29
C GLY A 125 -20.78 9.04 -2.09
N MET A 126 -21.60 9.37 -3.10
CA MET A 126 -22.65 10.40 -2.96
C MET A 126 -23.69 10.08 -1.87
N PRO A 127 -24.19 8.82 -1.75
CA PRO A 127 -25.20 8.45 -0.73
C PRO A 127 -24.71 8.55 0.73
N GLU A 128 -23.40 8.70 0.96
CA GLU A 128 -22.86 8.95 2.30
C GLU A 128 -23.32 10.31 2.85
N TYR A 129 -23.59 11.29 1.99
CA TYR A 129 -23.82 12.68 2.40
C TYR A 129 -25.29 13.09 2.47
N GLU A 130 -26.22 12.26 1.97
CA GLU A 130 -27.67 12.52 2.03
C GLU A 130 -28.19 12.70 3.47
N GLY A 131 -27.54 12.07 4.46
CA GLY A 131 -27.85 12.25 5.89
C GLY A 131 -27.07 13.38 6.59
N ALA A 132 -25.97 13.85 6.00
CA ALA A 132 -25.09 14.87 6.58
C ALA A 132 -25.43 16.30 6.10
N ALA A 133 -25.98 16.43 4.88
CA ALA A 133 -26.30 17.70 4.25
C ALA A 133 -27.69 18.21 4.66
N THR A 134 -27.86 18.49 5.95
CA THR A 134 -29.08 19.13 6.48
C THR A 134 -29.09 20.63 6.18
N VAL A 135 -30.19 21.32 6.51
CA VAL A 135 -30.25 22.79 6.47
C VAL A 135 -29.18 23.49 7.33
N ASP A 136 -28.55 22.77 8.28
CA ASP A 136 -27.53 23.28 9.20
C ASP A 136 -26.13 23.37 8.58
N GLY A 137 -25.90 22.74 7.42
CA GLY A 137 -24.59 22.68 6.78
C GLY A 137 -23.82 21.39 7.08
N LEU A 138 -22.74 21.16 6.32
CA LEU A 138 -21.82 20.04 6.54
C LEU A 138 -21.02 20.21 7.84
N PRO A 139 -20.62 19.13 8.52
CA PRO A 139 -19.88 19.22 9.78
C PRO A 139 -18.58 20.04 9.68
N THR A 140 -17.73 19.71 8.71
CA THR A 140 -16.37 20.26 8.58
C THR A 140 -16.02 20.58 7.13
N LEU A 141 -14.96 21.36 6.91
CA LEU A 141 -14.42 21.59 5.56
C LEU A 141 -14.01 20.27 4.88
N VAL A 142 -13.54 19.28 5.65
CA VAL A 142 -13.18 17.95 5.15
C VAL A 142 -14.39 17.24 4.54
N HIS A 143 -15.58 17.40 5.12
CA HIS A 143 -16.83 16.90 4.54
C HIS A 143 -17.14 17.55 3.20
N LEU A 144 -16.94 18.86 3.09
CA LEU A 144 -17.11 19.55 1.82
C LEU A 144 -16.10 19.04 0.78
N ASP A 145 -14.82 18.90 1.15
CA ASP A 145 -13.76 18.50 0.24
C ASP A 145 -13.96 17.07 -0.29
N ARG A 146 -14.39 16.14 0.56
CA ARG A 146 -14.66 14.76 0.16
C ARG A 146 -15.95 14.62 -0.64
N TYR A 147 -17.00 15.36 -0.30
CA TYR A 147 -18.19 15.45 -1.16
C TYR A 147 -17.79 15.99 -2.55
N CYS A 148 -16.99 17.06 -2.61
CA CYS A 148 -16.48 17.59 -3.87
C CYS A 148 -15.60 16.58 -4.63
N TYR A 149 -14.89 15.69 -3.92
CA TYR A 149 -14.15 14.59 -4.54
C TYR A 149 -15.08 13.60 -5.24
N PHE A 150 -16.06 13.04 -4.51
CA PHE A 150 -16.96 12.04 -5.07
C PHE A 150 -17.77 12.58 -6.24
N VAL A 151 -18.18 13.84 -6.22
CA VAL A 151 -18.99 14.41 -7.31
C VAL A 151 -18.16 14.84 -8.52
N ALA A 152 -16.97 15.41 -8.31
CA ALA A 152 -16.21 16.02 -9.41
C ALA A 152 -14.70 15.74 -9.39
N GLY A 153 -14.09 15.51 -8.22
CA GLY A 153 -12.67 15.13 -8.13
C GLY A 153 -12.36 13.83 -8.88
N VAL A 154 -13.20 12.81 -8.71
CA VAL A 154 -13.07 11.53 -9.44
C VAL A 154 -13.27 11.69 -10.96
N VAL A 155 -14.11 12.64 -11.39
CA VAL A 155 -14.26 13.00 -12.79
C VAL A 155 -12.94 13.57 -13.34
N GLY A 156 -12.20 14.32 -12.54
CA GLY A 156 -10.85 14.78 -12.88
C GLY A 156 -9.87 13.63 -13.14
N GLU A 157 -9.88 12.59 -12.29
CA GLU A 157 -9.05 11.38 -12.48
C GLU A 157 -9.42 10.64 -13.77
N MET A 158 -10.72 10.48 -14.03
CA MET A 158 -11.23 9.87 -15.25
C MET A 158 -10.78 10.65 -16.50
N LEU A 159 -10.95 11.98 -16.51
CA LEU A 159 -10.52 12.83 -17.62
C LEU A 159 -9.01 12.72 -17.85
N THR A 160 -8.22 12.67 -16.78
CA THR A 160 -6.76 12.48 -16.86
C THR A 160 -6.42 11.16 -17.51
N THR A 161 -7.08 10.08 -17.12
CA THR A 161 -6.88 8.75 -17.74
C THR A 161 -7.21 8.78 -19.23
N LEU A 162 -8.31 9.43 -19.62
CA LEU A 162 -8.70 9.58 -21.03
C LEU A 162 -7.71 10.44 -21.82
N PHE A 163 -7.19 11.53 -21.23
CA PHE A 163 -6.19 12.39 -21.87
C PHE A 163 -4.85 11.68 -22.04
N THR A 164 -4.38 10.94 -21.04
CA THR A 164 -3.13 10.16 -21.12
C THR A 164 -3.25 9.01 -22.12
N ASP A 165 -4.41 8.36 -22.22
CA ASP A 165 -4.68 7.35 -23.27
C ASP A 165 -4.61 7.95 -24.69
N TYR A 166 -5.02 9.21 -24.84
CA TYR A 166 -4.98 9.91 -26.14
C TYR A 166 -3.61 10.53 -26.45
N GLU A 167 -2.91 11.06 -25.44
CA GLU A 167 -1.60 11.69 -25.53
C GLU A 167 -0.65 11.04 -24.50
N PRO A 168 0.00 9.91 -24.84
CA PRO A 168 0.81 9.13 -23.89
C PRO A 168 1.94 9.92 -23.21
N GLY A 169 2.45 10.98 -23.85
CA GLY A 169 3.48 11.85 -23.28
C GLY A 169 3.05 12.63 -22.04
N MET A 170 1.75 12.65 -21.68
CA MET A 170 1.29 13.25 -20.42
C MET A 170 1.54 12.37 -19.18
N GLY A 171 1.79 11.07 -19.35
CA GLY A 171 1.93 10.11 -18.23
C GLY A 171 3.24 10.19 -17.44
N GLU A 172 4.20 11.02 -17.88
CA GLU A 172 5.52 11.13 -17.21
C GLU A 172 5.46 11.74 -15.79
N HIS A 173 4.33 12.34 -15.40
CA HIS A 173 4.13 13.05 -14.11
C HIS A 173 2.89 12.57 -13.34
N ASP A 174 2.53 11.29 -13.46
CA ASP A 174 1.25 10.72 -12.99
C ASP A 174 0.83 11.13 -11.56
N ALA A 175 1.76 11.15 -10.59
CA ALA A 175 1.42 11.47 -9.20
C ALA A 175 0.98 12.94 -9.00
N GLU A 176 1.71 13.89 -9.59
CA GLU A 176 1.36 15.31 -9.51
C GLU A 176 0.15 15.62 -10.41
N LEU A 177 0.07 14.97 -11.57
CA LEU A 177 -1.05 15.12 -12.49
C LEU A 177 -2.37 14.70 -11.85
N ASN A 178 -2.39 13.55 -11.15
CA ASN A 178 -3.57 13.06 -10.43
C ASN A 178 -3.97 13.98 -9.28
N ARG A 179 -3.01 14.47 -8.48
CA ARG A 179 -3.28 15.44 -7.40
C ARG A 179 -3.90 16.72 -7.94
N LEU A 180 -3.36 17.25 -9.03
CA LEU A 180 -3.88 18.44 -9.69
C LEU A 180 -5.24 18.17 -10.35
N ALA A 181 -5.48 16.97 -10.87
CA ALA A 181 -6.75 16.56 -11.46
C ALA A 181 -7.90 16.50 -10.44
N VAL A 182 -7.65 15.89 -9.27
CA VAL A 182 -8.61 15.89 -8.15
C VAL A 182 -8.95 17.32 -7.76
N SER A 183 -7.92 18.14 -7.57
CA SER A 183 -8.07 19.56 -7.24
C SER A 183 -8.83 20.33 -8.31
N PHE A 184 -8.70 19.96 -9.59
CA PHE A 184 -9.45 20.56 -10.69
C PHE A 184 -10.95 20.36 -10.48
N GLY A 185 -11.35 19.10 -10.30
CA GLY A 185 -12.75 18.73 -10.06
C GLY A 185 -13.35 19.40 -8.83
N GLN A 186 -12.63 19.37 -7.71
CA GLN A 186 -13.06 20.00 -6.47
C GLN A 186 -13.27 21.51 -6.62
N GLY A 187 -12.38 22.22 -7.33
CA GLY A 187 -12.54 23.66 -7.57
C GLY A 187 -13.79 24.01 -8.38
N LEU A 188 -14.12 23.20 -9.38
CA LEU A 188 -15.36 23.37 -10.15
C LEU A 188 -16.60 23.10 -9.28
N GLN A 189 -16.60 22.02 -8.49
CA GLN A 189 -17.76 21.66 -7.67
C GLN A 189 -17.98 22.62 -6.52
N MET A 190 -16.92 23.06 -5.85
CA MET A 190 -17.00 24.08 -4.81
C MET A 190 -17.55 25.39 -5.40
N THR A 191 -17.17 25.75 -6.62
CA THR A 191 -17.75 26.93 -7.31
C THR A 191 -19.25 26.75 -7.59
N ASN A 192 -19.70 25.54 -7.95
CA ASN A 192 -21.13 25.26 -8.12
C ASN A 192 -21.89 25.39 -6.81
N ILE A 193 -21.40 24.77 -5.73
CA ILE A 193 -21.97 24.86 -4.38
C ILE A 193 -22.11 26.33 -3.95
N LEU A 194 -21.07 27.14 -4.12
CA LEU A 194 -21.09 28.56 -3.75
C LEU A 194 -22.07 29.39 -4.61
N LYS A 195 -22.33 28.98 -5.85
CA LYS A 195 -23.27 29.64 -6.77
C LYS A 195 -24.72 29.25 -6.47
N ASP A 196 -24.95 28.01 -6.01
CA ASP A 196 -26.28 27.41 -5.85
C ASP A 196 -26.77 27.33 -4.40
N ILE A 197 -26.03 27.90 -3.42
CA ILE A 197 -26.38 28.00 -1.97
C ILE A 197 -27.89 28.16 -1.71
N TRP A 198 -28.53 29.13 -2.38
CA TRP A 198 -29.95 29.45 -2.14
C TRP A 198 -30.92 28.50 -2.84
N THR A 199 -30.51 27.92 -3.96
CA THR A 199 -31.27 26.87 -4.65
C THR A 199 -31.27 25.60 -3.80
N ASP A 200 -30.10 25.20 -3.30
CA ASP A 200 -29.92 24.00 -2.47
C ASP A 200 -30.67 24.16 -1.14
N ARG A 201 -30.61 25.34 -0.52
CA ARG A 201 -31.36 25.63 0.71
C ARG A 201 -32.88 25.59 0.48
N GLY A 202 -33.34 25.99 -0.71
CA GLY A 202 -34.75 25.86 -1.11
C GLY A 202 -35.22 24.40 -1.20
N ARG A 203 -34.30 23.46 -1.47
CA ARG A 203 -34.51 22.01 -1.45
C ARG A 203 -34.31 21.38 -0.07
N GLY A 204 -33.98 22.18 0.95
CA GLY A 204 -33.74 21.70 2.31
C GLY A 204 -32.30 21.25 2.60
N VAL A 205 -31.34 21.57 1.72
CA VAL A 205 -29.94 21.13 1.82
C VAL A 205 -28.99 22.31 1.98
N CYS A 206 -27.94 22.17 2.77
CA CYS A 206 -26.86 23.15 2.87
C CYS A 206 -25.50 22.44 2.80
N TRP A 207 -24.74 22.73 1.75
CA TRP A 207 -23.40 22.16 1.54
C TRP A 207 -22.26 22.98 2.18
N LEU A 208 -22.59 24.06 2.88
CA LEU A 208 -21.58 24.93 3.50
C LEU A 208 -21.04 24.29 4.80
N PRO A 209 -19.72 24.28 5.04
CA PRO A 209 -19.11 23.64 6.21
C PRO A 209 -19.19 24.52 7.47
N ARG A 210 -19.75 23.98 8.55
CA ARG A 210 -20.03 24.72 9.81
C ARG A 210 -18.78 25.25 10.49
N ASP A 211 -17.70 24.50 10.52
CA ASP A 211 -16.42 24.89 11.12
C ASP A 211 -15.80 26.15 10.47
N VAL A 212 -15.93 26.32 9.15
CA VAL A 212 -15.44 27.52 8.44
C VAL A 212 -16.20 28.76 8.90
N PHE A 213 -17.53 28.70 8.94
CA PHE A 213 -18.35 29.85 9.34
C PHE A 213 -18.26 30.14 10.85
N ALA A 214 -18.15 29.09 11.68
CA ALA A 214 -17.95 29.22 13.11
C ALA A 214 -16.64 29.96 13.44
N ARG A 215 -15.56 29.75 12.68
CA ARG A 215 -14.29 30.50 12.83
C ARG A 215 -14.44 32.01 12.60
N HIS A 216 -15.42 32.43 11.81
CA HIS A 216 -15.76 33.85 11.60
C HIS A 216 -16.86 34.36 12.53
N GLY A 217 -17.34 33.51 13.45
CA GLY A 217 -18.39 33.85 14.41
C GLY A 217 -19.81 33.78 13.83
N PHE A 218 -20.03 33.05 12.74
CA PHE A 218 -21.36 32.86 12.14
C PHE A 218 -21.87 31.43 12.37
N ASP A 219 -23.06 31.29 12.92
CA ASP A 219 -23.75 30.01 13.07
C ASP A 219 -24.61 29.72 11.84
N LEU A 220 -24.19 28.76 11.01
CA LEU A 220 -24.89 28.39 9.77
C LEU A 220 -26.32 27.90 10.00
N SER A 221 -26.65 27.33 11.16
CA SER A 221 -28.02 26.85 11.46
C SER A 221 -29.03 28.01 11.48
N THR A 222 -28.56 29.23 11.76
CA THR A 222 -29.39 30.44 11.79
C THR A 222 -29.65 31.06 10.41
N LEU A 223 -29.02 30.53 9.35
CA LEU A 223 -29.17 31.06 8.00
C LEU A 223 -30.62 30.91 7.51
N THR A 224 -31.25 31.97 7.01
CA THR A 224 -32.63 31.92 6.50
C THR A 224 -32.66 31.99 4.98
N ALA A 225 -33.77 31.54 4.38
CA ALA A 225 -33.97 31.67 2.93
C ALA A 225 -34.10 33.15 2.55
N GLY A 226 -33.18 33.67 1.73
CA GLY A 226 -33.25 35.05 1.22
C GLY A 226 -32.02 35.93 1.41
N GLY A 227 -30.83 35.35 1.64
CA GLY A 227 -29.59 36.13 1.80
C GLY A 227 -29.18 36.29 3.27
N SER A 228 -27.91 36.61 3.49
CA SER A 228 -27.42 37.10 4.78
C SER A 228 -26.75 38.46 4.60
N SER A 229 -27.12 39.43 5.44
CA SER A 229 -26.43 40.73 5.51
C SER A 229 -25.30 40.73 6.54
N ASP A 230 -25.10 39.61 7.25
CA ASP A 230 -24.11 39.48 8.32
C ASP A 230 -22.68 39.52 7.74
N PRO A 231 -21.82 40.44 8.21
CA PRO A 231 -20.42 40.48 7.82
C PRO A 231 -19.65 39.17 8.10
N ALA A 232 -20.00 38.42 9.15
CA ALA A 232 -19.37 37.14 9.50
C ALA A 232 -19.70 36.05 8.46
N PHE A 233 -20.93 36.03 7.93
CA PHE A 233 -21.28 35.14 6.83
C PHE A 233 -20.50 35.49 5.56
N ALA A 234 -20.39 36.79 5.24
CA ALA A 234 -19.62 37.24 4.09
C ALA A 234 -18.12 36.89 4.22
N ALA A 235 -17.57 36.90 5.43
CA ALA A 235 -16.20 36.48 5.71
C ALA A 235 -15.99 34.98 5.51
N GLY A 236 -16.88 34.13 6.03
CA GLY A 236 -16.86 32.68 5.79
C GLY A 236 -17.00 32.33 4.31
N LEU A 237 -17.89 33.04 3.60
CA LEU A 237 -18.04 32.90 2.14
C LEU A 237 -16.76 33.30 1.40
N SER A 238 -16.10 34.39 1.81
CA SER A 238 -14.83 34.84 1.24
C SER A 238 -13.70 33.81 1.48
N GLU A 239 -13.70 33.08 2.59
CA GLU A 239 -12.73 32.00 2.84
C GLU A 239 -12.93 30.85 1.85
N LEU A 240 -14.17 30.38 1.67
CA LEU A 240 -14.47 29.31 0.69
C LEU A 240 -14.18 29.73 -0.74
N ILE A 241 -14.44 31.00 -1.11
CA ILE A 241 -14.02 31.55 -2.40
C ILE A 241 -12.49 31.48 -2.54
N GLY A 242 -11.76 31.73 -1.46
CA GLY A 242 -10.30 31.64 -1.42
C GLY A 242 -9.78 30.22 -1.66
N LEU A 243 -10.45 29.22 -1.08
CA LEU A 243 -10.15 27.81 -1.28
C LEU A 243 -10.49 27.35 -2.70
N ALA A 244 -11.69 27.67 -3.19
CA ALA A 244 -12.11 27.38 -4.57
C ALA A 244 -11.16 28.01 -5.60
N HIS A 245 -10.75 29.27 -5.39
CA HIS A 245 -9.74 29.93 -6.24
C HIS A 245 -8.38 29.20 -6.19
N GLY A 246 -7.94 28.75 -5.02
CA GLY A 246 -6.74 27.94 -4.88
C GLY A 246 -6.80 26.62 -5.66
N HIS A 247 -7.95 25.94 -5.64
CA HIS A 247 -8.18 24.75 -6.47
C HIS A 247 -8.17 25.07 -7.96
N LEU A 248 -8.76 26.19 -8.40
CA LEU A 248 -8.73 26.63 -9.80
C LEU A 248 -7.33 27.04 -10.26
N ARG A 249 -6.45 27.49 -9.35
CA ARG A 249 -5.03 27.70 -9.64
C ARG A 249 -4.32 26.37 -9.91
N ASN A 250 -4.59 25.33 -9.11
CA ASN A 250 -4.09 23.99 -9.38
C ASN A 250 -4.66 23.45 -10.72
N ALA A 251 -5.92 23.73 -11.04
CA ALA A 251 -6.54 23.41 -12.32
C ALA A 251 -5.83 24.07 -13.52
N LEU A 252 -5.34 25.31 -13.34
CA LEU A 252 -4.51 25.96 -14.34
C LEU A 252 -3.18 25.21 -14.50
N GLU A 253 -2.45 24.94 -13.42
CA GLU A 253 -1.17 24.23 -13.52
C GLU A 253 -1.34 22.83 -14.14
N TYR A 254 -2.43 22.11 -13.81
CA TYR A 254 -2.84 20.89 -14.53
C TYR A 254 -2.95 21.14 -16.03
N THR A 255 -3.67 22.19 -16.43
CA THR A 255 -3.90 22.51 -17.84
C THR A 255 -2.61 22.85 -18.58
N LEU A 256 -1.63 23.43 -17.90
CA LEU A 256 -0.33 23.76 -18.48
C LEU A 256 0.54 22.52 -18.71
N THR A 257 0.32 21.41 -17.98
CA THR A 257 0.98 20.13 -18.26
C THR A 257 0.58 19.52 -19.61
N ILE A 258 -0.64 19.82 -20.09
CA ILE A 258 -1.12 19.39 -21.40
C ILE A 258 -0.24 20.07 -22.46
N PRO A 259 0.31 19.37 -23.46
CA PRO A 259 1.18 19.99 -24.46
C PRO A 259 0.51 21.17 -25.19
N GLY A 260 1.26 22.27 -25.44
CA GLY A 260 0.74 23.48 -26.10
C GLY A 260 0.19 23.29 -27.53
N HIS A 261 0.50 22.16 -28.15
CA HIS A 261 -0.05 21.76 -29.45
C HIS A 261 -1.43 21.09 -29.34
N GLN A 262 -1.79 20.52 -28.17
CA GLN A 262 -3.11 19.94 -27.87
C GLN A 262 -4.13 21.03 -27.51
N LYS A 263 -4.37 21.95 -28.45
CA LYS A 263 -5.19 23.15 -28.24
C LYS A 263 -6.63 22.82 -27.83
N GLY A 264 -7.22 21.75 -28.35
CA GLY A 264 -8.59 21.35 -28.04
C GLY A 264 -8.78 20.99 -26.56
N ILE A 265 -7.89 20.17 -26.01
CA ILE A 265 -7.90 19.76 -24.61
C ILE A 265 -7.63 20.98 -23.70
N ARG A 266 -6.66 21.82 -24.06
CA ARG A 266 -6.42 23.07 -23.32
C ARG A 266 -7.64 24.00 -23.31
N ARG A 267 -8.34 24.17 -24.44
CA ARG A 267 -9.58 25.00 -24.49
C ARG A 267 -10.67 24.42 -23.60
N PHE A 268 -10.88 23.10 -23.66
CA PHE A 268 -11.85 22.41 -22.81
C PHE A 268 -11.64 22.75 -21.32
N CYS A 269 -10.40 22.64 -20.84
CA CYS A 269 -10.04 22.97 -19.45
C CYS A 269 -10.12 24.48 -19.15
N LEU A 270 -9.50 25.32 -19.98
CA LEU A 270 -9.40 26.76 -19.75
C LEU A 270 -10.78 27.45 -19.72
N TRP A 271 -11.73 26.99 -20.54
CA TRP A 271 -13.07 27.56 -20.54
C TRP A 271 -13.85 27.20 -19.28
N ALA A 272 -13.70 25.98 -18.77
CA ALA A 272 -14.27 25.59 -17.48
C ALA A 272 -13.70 26.44 -16.33
N ILE A 273 -12.37 26.60 -16.28
CA ILE A 273 -11.68 27.44 -15.28
C ILE A 273 -12.14 28.90 -15.38
N GLY A 274 -12.17 29.46 -16.59
CA GLY A 274 -12.55 30.86 -16.80
C GLY A 274 -13.99 31.16 -16.38
N LEU A 275 -14.93 30.25 -16.65
CA LEU A 275 -16.33 30.40 -16.21
C LEU A 275 -16.47 30.30 -14.69
N ALA A 276 -15.71 29.40 -14.05
CA ALA A 276 -15.69 29.27 -12.60
C ALA A 276 -15.12 30.54 -11.91
N LEU A 277 -13.98 31.06 -12.38
CA LEU A 277 -13.38 32.30 -11.87
C LEU A 277 -14.32 33.51 -11.98
N LEU A 278 -15.00 33.67 -13.12
CA LEU A 278 -15.95 34.75 -13.32
C LEU A 278 -17.18 34.63 -12.40
N THR A 279 -17.57 33.41 -12.06
CA THR A 279 -18.64 33.13 -11.10
C THR A 279 -18.19 33.50 -9.68
N LEU A 280 -17.03 33.02 -9.24
CA LEU A 280 -16.45 33.37 -7.94
C LEU A 280 -16.30 34.88 -7.77
N ARG A 281 -15.83 35.60 -8.80
CA ARG A 281 -15.68 37.06 -8.75
C ARG A 281 -17.02 37.78 -8.61
N LYS A 282 -18.09 37.27 -9.23
CA LYS A 282 -19.43 37.82 -9.05
C LYS A 282 -19.98 37.58 -7.65
N ILE A 283 -19.70 36.41 -7.06
CA ILE A 283 -20.09 36.11 -5.68
C ILE A 283 -19.30 37.02 -4.71
N GLN A 284 -17.98 37.14 -4.88
CA GLN A 284 -17.13 38.01 -4.05
C GLN A 284 -17.59 39.49 -4.09
N ASN A 285 -17.99 39.98 -5.26
CA ASN A 285 -18.45 41.36 -5.45
C ASN A 285 -19.91 41.59 -5.03
N ASN A 286 -20.69 40.52 -4.81
CA ASN A 286 -22.07 40.57 -4.37
C ASN A 286 -22.37 39.43 -3.37
N PRO A 287 -21.77 39.44 -2.16
CA PRO A 287 -21.94 38.37 -1.18
C PRO A 287 -23.38 38.31 -0.61
N ARG A 288 -24.20 39.32 -0.89
CA ARG A 288 -25.61 39.43 -0.49
C ARG A 288 -26.58 38.95 -1.57
N PHE A 289 -26.08 38.28 -2.61
CA PHE A 289 -26.96 37.70 -3.63
C PHE A 289 -27.93 36.71 -2.98
N THR A 290 -29.12 36.58 -3.55
CA THR A 290 -30.18 35.72 -3.02
C THR A 290 -30.66 34.67 -4.02
N ASP A 291 -30.09 34.70 -5.23
CA ASP A 291 -30.50 33.88 -6.36
C ASP A 291 -29.32 33.72 -7.33
N SER A 292 -29.10 32.49 -7.82
CA SER A 292 -27.99 32.16 -8.72
C SER A 292 -27.99 32.97 -10.03
N ARG A 293 -29.14 33.50 -10.46
CA ARG A 293 -29.26 34.41 -11.62
C ARG A 293 -28.50 35.72 -11.42
N GLN A 294 -28.33 36.19 -10.18
CA GLN A 294 -27.62 37.43 -9.87
C GLN A 294 -26.09 37.28 -10.06
N VAL A 295 -25.56 36.08 -9.84
CA VAL A 295 -24.13 35.76 -10.01
C VAL A 295 -23.84 35.03 -11.32
N LYS A 296 -24.84 34.90 -12.20
CA LYS A 296 -24.72 34.26 -13.52
C LYS A 296 -23.75 35.01 -14.45
N VAL A 297 -22.82 34.30 -15.07
CA VAL A 297 -21.89 34.86 -16.08
C VAL A 297 -22.66 35.31 -17.33
N SER A 298 -22.36 36.52 -17.82
CA SER A 298 -23.06 37.09 -18.99
C SER A 298 -22.57 36.47 -20.30
N ARG A 299 -23.41 36.41 -21.34
CA ARG A 299 -22.99 35.93 -22.68
C ARG A 299 -21.77 36.68 -23.23
N ARG A 300 -21.67 38.00 -22.97
CA ARG A 300 -20.51 38.82 -23.37
C ARG A 300 -19.23 38.39 -22.65
N SER A 301 -19.33 38.06 -21.36
CA SER A 301 -18.21 37.55 -20.57
C SER A 301 -17.75 36.18 -21.07
N VAL A 302 -18.69 35.28 -21.40
CA VAL A 302 -18.37 33.98 -22.02
C VAL A 302 -17.63 34.18 -23.35
N GLN A 303 -18.15 35.04 -24.24
CA GLN A 303 -17.49 35.37 -25.51
C GLN A 303 -16.10 35.97 -25.31
N ALA A 304 -15.92 36.84 -24.31
CA ALA A 304 -14.64 37.42 -23.97
C ALA A 304 -13.65 36.35 -23.48
N THR A 305 -14.06 35.45 -22.59
CA THR A 305 -13.24 34.32 -22.13
C THR A 305 -12.81 33.42 -23.28
N VAL A 306 -13.74 33.07 -24.18
CA VAL A 306 -13.43 32.28 -25.39
C VAL A 306 -12.41 33.00 -26.28
N LEU A 307 -12.60 34.30 -26.52
CA LEU A 307 -11.69 35.09 -27.37
C LEU A 307 -10.28 35.22 -26.77
N THR A 308 -10.17 35.57 -25.49
CA THR A 308 -8.87 35.81 -24.83
C THR A 308 -8.09 34.53 -24.63
N THR A 309 -8.74 33.42 -24.27
CA THR A 309 -8.10 32.11 -24.15
C THR A 309 -7.63 31.59 -25.50
N ASN A 310 -8.38 31.79 -26.59
CA ASN A 310 -7.96 31.38 -27.94
C ASN A 310 -6.66 32.07 -28.41
N LEU A 311 -6.43 33.32 -27.98
CA LEU A 311 -5.20 34.07 -28.30
C LEU A 311 -3.98 33.61 -27.47
N ALA A 312 -4.20 32.95 -26.34
CA ALA A 312 -3.17 32.54 -25.38
C ALA A 312 -2.97 31.02 -25.27
N VAL A 313 -3.84 30.19 -25.88
CA VAL A 313 -3.95 28.73 -25.62
C VAL A 313 -2.64 27.93 -25.70
N SER A 314 -1.67 28.38 -26.50
CA SER A 314 -0.38 27.69 -26.68
C SER A 314 0.79 28.31 -25.90
N ASP A 315 0.56 29.37 -25.11
CA ASP A 315 1.58 30.14 -24.41
C ASP A 315 1.27 30.17 -22.91
N ASP A 316 2.03 29.38 -22.14
CA ASP A 316 1.79 29.14 -20.72
C ASP A 316 1.94 30.42 -19.89
N ASP A 317 2.88 31.31 -20.24
CA ASP A 317 3.10 32.57 -19.53
C ASP A 317 1.94 33.54 -19.76
N ARG A 318 1.41 33.60 -20.99
CA ARG A 318 0.20 34.38 -21.28
C ARG A 318 -1.02 33.82 -20.57
N LEU A 319 -1.14 32.50 -20.44
CA LEU A 319 -2.24 31.87 -19.70
C LEU A 319 -2.16 32.16 -18.20
N ARG A 320 -0.97 32.08 -17.58
CA ARG A 320 -0.76 32.50 -16.19
C ARG A 320 -1.10 33.98 -16.00
N HIS A 321 -0.63 34.84 -16.90
CA HIS A 321 -0.94 36.28 -16.83
C HIS A 321 -2.45 36.55 -16.95
N LEU A 322 -3.13 35.91 -17.91
CA LEU A 322 -4.58 36.02 -18.09
C LEU A 322 -5.36 35.53 -16.86
N PHE A 323 -4.94 34.42 -16.25
CA PHE A 323 -5.53 33.90 -15.02
C PHE A 323 -5.37 34.91 -13.88
N HIS A 324 -4.15 35.41 -13.64
CA HIS A 324 -3.88 36.37 -12.58
C HIS A 324 -4.67 37.68 -12.76
N MET A 325 -4.77 38.21 -13.98
CA MET A 325 -5.59 39.37 -14.26
C MET A 325 -7.08 39.12 -14.01
N THR A 326 -7.57 37.94 -14.35
CA THR A 326 -8.99 37.58 -14.18
C THR A 326 -9.34 37.37 -12.70
N ALA A 327 -8.39 36.83 -11.92
CA ALA A 327 -8.54 36.50 -10.51
C ALA A 327 -8.06 37.59 -9.53
N ALA A 328 -7.62 38.75 -10.01
CA ALA A 328 -6.95 39.78 -9.20
C ALA A 328 -7.71 40.25 -7.95
N ASP A 329 -9.05 40.22 -7.97
CA ASP A 329 -9.91 40.63 -6.85
C ASP A 329 -10.36 39.46 -5.95
N LEU A 330 -9.90 38.24 -6.21
CA LEU A 330 -10.28 37.05 -5.44
C LEU A 330 -9.30 36.80 -4.28
N PRO A 331 -9.80 36.42 -3.09
CA PRO A 331 -8.94 35.87 -2.05
C PRO A 331 -8.22 34.63 -2.57
N ALA A 332 -7.01 34.37 -2.08
CA ALA A 332 -6.21 33.22 -2.52
C ALA A 332 -5.75 32.43 -1.31
N LEU A 333 -6.31 31.23 -1.13
CA LEU A 333 -5.85 30.26 -0.14
C LEU A 333 -5.26 29.05 -0.86
N THR A 334 -4.30 28.40 -0.23
CA THR A 334 -3.75 27.15 -0.78
C THR A 334 -4.55 25.99 -0.19
N PRO A 335 -5.33 25.25 -1.00
CA PRO A 335 -6.11 24.14 -0.50
C PRO A 335 -5.19 22.97 -0.15
N LYS A 336 -5.59 22.18 0.85
CA LYS A 336 -4.96 20.89 1.14
C LYS A 336 -5.67 19.84 0.29
N VAL A 337 -4.95 19.22 -0.64
CA VAL A 337 -5.48 18.10 -1.43
C VAL A 337 -5.06 16.82 -0.72
N ALA A 338 -6.03 16.02 -0.28
CA ALA A 338 -5.76 14.74 0.39
C ALA A 338 -5.00 13.78 -0.55
N ALA A 339 -4.09 12.98 0.01
CA ALA A 339 -3.38 11.94 -0.74
C ALA A 339 -4.32 10.81 -1.18
N ASP A 340 -5.30 10.47 -0.34
CA ASP A 340 -6.45 9.65 -0.68
C ASP A 340 -7.75 10.40 -0.34
N PRO A 341 -8.33 11.13 -1.29
CA PRO A 341 -9.57 11.86 -1.08
C PRO A 341 -10.81 10.95 -1.01
N GLY A 342 -10.70 9.65 -1.32
CA GLY A 342 -11.79 8.67 -1.21
C GLY A 342 -11.92 8.05 0.19
N ALA A 343 -10.87 8.10 0.99
CA ALA A 343 -10.82 7.54 2.34
C ALA A 343 -11.92 8.09 3.28
N PRO A 344 -12.48 7.27 4.20
CA PRO A 344 -13.52 7.67 5.15
C PRO A 344 -13.17 8.94 5.94
N ILE A 345 -14.15 9.83 6.16
CA ILE A 345 -13.95 11.01 7.00
C ILE A 345 -13.98 10.60 8.45
N ASN A 346 -12.86 10.84 9.09
CA ASN A 346 -12.69 10.63 10.51
C ASN A 346 -13.02 11.94 11.22
N ASP A 347 -14.31 12.20 11.41
CA ASP A 347 -14.79 13.38 12.12
C ASP A 347 -14.45 13.25 13.62
N LEU A 348 -13.23 13.59 13.98
CA LEU A 348 -12.94 14.19 15.28
C LEU A 348 -13.32 15.67 15.20
N VAL A 349 -14.62 15.95 15.11
CA VAL A 349 -15.12 17.12 15.84
C VAL A 349 -14.85 16.80 17.30
N GLU A 350 -14.33 17.76 18.08
CA GLU A 350 -14.32 17.67 19.54
C GLU A 350 -15.73 17.32 20.01
N LEU A 351 -16.01 16.02 20.15
CA LEU A 351 -17.05 15.55 21.04
C LEU A 351 -16.66 16.12 22.40
N PRO A 352 -17.61 16.75 23.11
CA PRO A 352 -17.30 17.31 24.41
C PRO A 352 -16.55 16.26 25.23
N ALA A 353 -15.40 16.66 25.76
CA ALA A 353 -14.67 15.86 26.71
C ALA A 353 -15.67 15.36 27.77
N ASN A 354 -15.71 14.04 27.95
CA ASN A 354 -16.60 13.25 28.83
C ASN A 354 -17.95 12.83 28.24
N GLU A 355 -17.94 11.70 27.52
CA GLU A 355 -18.87 10.62 27.86
C GLU A 355 -18.06 9.32 28.08
N THR A 356 -17.51 9.22 29.28
CA THR A 356 -16.98 8.00 29.88
C THR A 356 -18.16 7.06 30.16
N LEU A 357 -18.74 6.47 29.11
CA LEU A 357 -19.59 5.31 29.32
C LEU A 357 -18.66 4.15 29.66
N GLN A 358 -18.64 3.74 30.92
CA GLN A 358 -18.09 2.45 31.36
C GLN A 358 -18.87 1.35 30.64
N ALA A 359 -18.55 1.09 29.37
CA ALA A 359 -19.12 -0.02 28.64
C ALA A 359 -18.71 -1.30 29.38
N GLU A 360 -19.68 -2.11 29.81
CA GLU A 360 -19.39 -3.43 30.39
C GLU A 360 -18.50 -4.23 29.44
N ALA A 361 -17.65 -5.12 29.98
CA ALA A 361 -16.82 -5.97 29.13
C ALA A 361 -17.72 -6.81 28.21
N PRO A 362 -17.37 -6.96 26.92
CA PRO A 362 -18.13 -7.83 26.05
C PRO A 362 -18.18 -9.23 26.67
N PRO A 363 -19.35 -9.90 26.66
CA PRO A 363 -19.47 -11.25 27.18
C PRO A 363 -18.54 -12.19 26.42
N GLY A 364 -17.97 -13.19 27.11
CA GLY A 364 -17.06 -14.16 26.50
C GLY A 364 -15.57 -13.77 26.52
N LEU A 365 -15.19 -12.64 27.13
CA LEU A 365 -13.81 -12.16 27.13
C LEU A 365 -12.82 -13.15 27.79
N GLU A 366 -13.14 -13.66 28.98
CA GLU A 366 -12.25 -14.60 29.69
C GLU A 366 -12.22 -15.96 29.00
N GLU A 367 -13.36 -16.43 28.48
CA GLU A 367 -13.44 -17.66 27.70
C GLU A 367 -12.57 -17.56 26.44
N ALA A 368 -12.63 -16.44 25.73
CA ALA A 368 -11.84 -16.23 24.51
C ALA A 368 -10.33 -16.19 24.79
N ILE A 369 -9.92 -15.48 25.84
CA ILE A 369 -8.51 -15.46 26.29
C ILE A 369 -8.07 -16.88 26.70
N GLY A 370 -8.90 -17.58 27.48
CA GLY A 370 -8.60 -18.94 27.95
C GLY A 370 -8.44 -19.95 26.81
N ALA A 371 -9.31 -19.89 25.79
CA ALA A 371 -9.23 -20.73 24.61
C ALA A 371 -7.96 -20.45 23.78
N ALA A 372 -7.61 -19.17 23.58
CA ALA A 372 -6.40 -18.80 22.85
C ALA A 372 -5.10 -19.18 23.60
N VAL A 373 -5.08 -19.04 24.93
CA VAL A 373 -3.96 -19.50 25.77
C VAL A 373 -3.80 -21.02 25.67
N ALA A 374 -4.91 -21.77 25.76
CA ALA A 374 -4.88 -23.22 25.61
C ALA A 374 -4.36 -23.63 24.22
N ARG A 375 -4.74 -22.88 23.17
CA ARG A 375 -4.24 -23.11 21.82
C ARG A 375 -2.73 -22.88 21.70
N LEU A 376 -2.21 -21.75 22.18
CA LEU A 376 -0.77 -21.49 22.19
C LEU A 376 0.01 -22.56 22.97
N HIS A 377 -0.49 -23.03 24.11
CA HIS A 377 0.15 -24.11 24.84
C HIS A 377 0.19 -25.42 24.03
N ALA A 378 -0.87 -25.73 23.29
CA ALA A 378 -0.92 -26.92 22.44
C ALA A 378 0.05 -26.83 21.24
N ASP A 379 0.27 -25.62 20.73
CA ASP A 379 1.18 -25.36 19.60
C ASP A 379 2.67 -25.31 20.00
N GLN A 380 2.99 -25.27 21.31
CA GLN A 380 4.38 -25.20 21.79
C GLN A 380 5.16 -26.48 21.48
N LYS A 381 6.37 -26.33 20.94
CA LYS A 381 7.26 -27.47 20.67
C LYS A 381 7.88 -28.03 21.96
N PRO A 382 8.34 -29.31 21.96
CA PRO A 382 8.89 -29.95 23.16
C PRO A 382 10.11 -29.26 23.79
N ASP A 383 10.88 -28.51 23.01
CA ASP A 383 12.04 -27.72 23.45
C ASP A 383 11.68 -26.28 23.82
N GLY A 384 10.39 -25.93 23.83
CA GLY A 384 9.85 -24.69 24.37
C GLY A 384 9.54 -23.59 23.36
N HIS A 385 10.00 -23.70 22.11
CA HIS A 385 9.77 -22.65 21.11
C HIS A 385 8.42 -22.82 20.37
N TRP A 386 8.01 -21.76 19.69
CA TRP A 386 6.91 -21.76 18.71
C TRP A 386 7.46 -21.48 17.33
N CYS A 387 6.84 -22.06 16.32
CA CYS A 387 7.17 -21.81 14.92
C CYS A 387 5.94 -22.18 14.09
N TYR A 388 5.33 -21.20 13.45
CA TYR A 388 4.20 -21.40 12.55
C TYR A 388 4.66 -21.36 11.09
N GLU A 389 3.75 -21.69 10.16
CA GLU A 389 4.05 -21.54 8.72
C GLU A 389 4.30 -20.06 8.40
N CYS A 390 5.41 -19.79 7.71
CA CYS A 390 5.69 -18.51 7.06
C CYS A 390 5.35 -18.68 5.57
N GLU A 391 4.12 -18.35 5.20
CA GLU A 391 3.62 -18.51 3.83
C GLU A 391 3.95 -17.26 2.99
N ALA A 392 4.21 -17.45 1.70
CA ALA A 392 4.35 -16.37 0.72
C ALA A 392 3.47 -16.65 -0.51
N ASP A 393 3.67 -15.90 -1.58
CA ASP A 393 3.04 -16.18 -2.87
C ASP A 393 3.60 -17.45 -3.56
N CYS A 394 2.98 -17.85 -4.67
CA CYS A 394 3.32 -19.09 -5.37
C CYS A 394 4.68 -19.06 -6.09
N THR A 395 5.45 -17.97 -6.08
CA THR A 395 6.78 -17.93 -6.69
C THR A 395 7.75 -18.91 -6.04
N ILE A 396 7.79 -19.00 -4.70
CA ILE A 396 8.68 -19.89 -3.96
C ILE A 396 8.41 -21.38 -4.25
N PRO A 397 7.18 -21.90 -4.08
CA PRO A 397 6.89 -23.30 -4.44
C PRO A 397 7.09 -23.58 -5.93
N SER A 398 6.83 -22.60 -6.81
CA SER A 398 7.13 -22.74 -8.24
C SER A 398 8.63 -22.89 -8.49
N GLU A 399 9.45 -22.03 -7.88
CA GLU A 399 10.91 -22.07 -7.99
C GLU A 399 11.51 -23.36 -7.43
N TYR A 400 10.92 -23.97 -6.41
CA TYR A 400 11.35 -25.29 -5.95
C TYR A 400 11.17 -26.35 -7.05
N ILE A 401 10.04 -26.33 -7.77
CA ILE A 401 9.85 -27.20 -8.95
C ILE A 401 10.87 -26.86 -10.04
N LEU A 402 11.09 -25.57 -10.35
CA LEU A 402 12.10 -25.18 -11.32
C LEU A 402 13.50 -25.67 -10.92
N MET A 403 13.90 -25.56 -9.64
CA MET A 403 15.20 -26.03 -9.14
C MET A 403 15.39 -27.54 -9.38
N MET A 404 14.38 -28.36 -9.07
CA MET A 404 14.44 -29.81 -9.33
C MET A 404 14.72 -30.11 -10.81
N HIS A 405 14.05 -29.41 -11.72
CA HIS A 405 14.24 -29.55 -13.17
C HIS A 405 15.54 -28.93 -13.67
N PHE A 406 16.00 -27.85 -13.04
CA PHE A 406 17.29 -27.22 -13.32
C PHE A 406 18.43 -28.22 -13.08
N ILE A 407 18.41 -28.89 -11.93
CA ILE A 407 19.42 -29.89 -11.55
C ILE A 407 19.16 -31.26 -12.19
N GLY A 408 17.95 -31.51 -12.69
CA GLY A 408 17.54 -32.79 -13.27
C GLY A 408 17.37 -33.91 -12.24
N ASP A 409 17.03 -33.54 -11.00
CA ASP A 409 16.74 -34.44 -9.87
C ASP A 409 15.32 -34.13 -9.38
N VAL A 410 14.33 -34.85 -9.93
CA VAL A 410 12.90 -34.54 -9.76
C VAL A 410 12.23 -35.59 -8.90
N ASP A 411 11.79 -35.21 -7.70
CA ASP A 411 10.86 -35.99 -6.89
C ASP A 411 9.43 -35.78 -7.41
N GLN A 412 8.93 -36.78 -8.12
CA GLN A 412 7.59 -36.73 -8.73
C GLN A 412 6.46 -36.66 -7.70
N ALA A 413 6.61 -37.31 -6.55
CA ALA A 413 5.57 -37.35 -5.53
C ALA A 413 5.46 -35.99 -4.83
N LEU A 414 6.60 -35.41 -4.44
CA LEU A 414 6.65 -34.07 -3.86
C LEU A 414 6.19 -33.02 -4.88
N GLN A 415 6.67 -33.09 -6.12
CA GLN A 415 6.25 -32.18 -7.20
C GLN A 415 4.73 -32.18 -7.39
N ALA A 416 4.08 -33.34 -7.37
CA ALA A 416 2.63 -33.43 -7.50
C ALA A 416 1.88 -32.75 -6.35
N ARG A 417 2.42 -32.81 -5.13
CA ARG A 417 1.87 -32.15 -3.93
C ARG A 417 2.06 -30.63 -4.00
N ILE A 418 3.24 -30.15 -4.42
CA ILE A 418 3.50 -28.72 -4.63
C ILE A 418 2.62 -28.17 -5.77
N ALA A 419 2.50 -28.89 -6.88
CA ALA A 419 1.62 -28.49 -7.98
C ALA A 419 0.13 -28.41 -7.55
N ARG A 420 -0.30 -29.26 -6.60
CA ARG A 420 -1.64 -29.16 -6.00
C ARG A 420 -1.82 -27.86 -5.22
N PHE A 421 -0.83 -27.48 -4.41
CA PHE A 421 -0.83 -26.21 -3.70
C PHE A 421 -0.91 -25.02 -4.68
N ILE A 422 -0.06 -25.00 -5.71
CA ILE A 422 -0.03 -23.92 -6.72
C ILE A 422 -1.38 -23.80 -7.43
N ARG A 423 -2.00 -24.92 -7.85
CA ARG A 423 -3.34 -24.90 -8.47
C ARG A 423 -4.41 -24.32 -7.56
N ALA A 424 -4.40 -24.68 -6.28
CA ALA A 424 -5.39 -24.21 -5.31
C ALA A 424 -5.33 -22.69 -5.08
N LYS A 425 -4.20 -22.05 -5.39
CA LYS A 425 -3.97 -20.61 -5.23
C LYS A 425 -4.20 -19.79 -6.50
N GLN A 426 -4.58 -20.42 -7.62
CA GLN A 426 -4.94 -19.68 -8.83
C GLN A 426 -6.18 -18.82 -8.57
N ALA A 427 -6.08 -17.53 -8.84
CA ALA A 427 -7.16 -16.57 -8.60
C ALA A 427 -8.18 -16.53 -9.75
N ALA A 428 -9.33 -15.88 -9.50
CA ALA A 428 -10.46 -15.82 -10.45
C ALA A 428 -10.10 -15.15 -11.79
N HIS A 429 -9.09 -14.27 -11.82
CA HIS A 429 -8.57 -13.65 -13.04
C HIS A 429 -7.64 -14.57 -13.85
N GLY A 430 -7.52 -15.86 -13.46
CA GLY A 430 -6.75 -16.89 -14.18
C GLY A 430 -5.26 -16.93 -13.86
N GLY A 431 -4.72 -15.97 -13.13
CA GLY A 431 -3.29 -15.91 -12.77
C GLY A 431 -3.06 -16.12 -11.28
N TRP A 432 -1.87 -15.73 -10.83
CA TRP A 432 -1.46 -15.77 -9.43
C TRP A 432 -1.09 -14.36 -8.95
N PRO A 433 -1.67 -13.90 -7.83
CA PRO A 433 -1.29 -12.63 -7.21
C PRO A 433 -0.12 -12.81 -6.24
N LEU A 434 0.48 -11.69 -5.81
CA LEU A 434 1.51 -11.68 -4.76
C LEU A 434 0.92 -11.76 -3.33
N TYR A 435 -0.38 -11.56 -3.19
CA TYR A 435 -1.09 -11.63 -1.91
C TYR A 435 -2.57 -11.95 -2.14
N TYR A 436 -3.25 -12.40 -1.08
CA TYR A 436 -4.65 -12.75 -1.13
C TYR A 436 -5.54 -11.56 -1.56
N GLY A 437 -6.41 -11.78 -2.54
CA GLY A 437 -7.29 -10.73 -3.08
C GLY A 437 -6.59 -9.72 -4.02
N GLY A 438 -5.27 -9.85 -4.24
CA GLY A 438 -4.51 -8.98 -5.13
C GLY A 438 -4.78 -9.24 -6.63
N ASP A 439 -4.29 -8.32 -7.46
CA ASP A 439 -4.28 -8.44 -8.91
C ASP A 439 -3.28 -9.50 -9.42
N LEU A 440 -3.45 -9.92 -10.67
CA LEU A 440 -2.48 -10.79 -11.36
C LEU A 440 -1.08 -10.16 -11.35
N ASP A 441 -0.11 -10.86 -10.75
CA ASP A 441 1.30 -10.54 -10.93
C ASP A 441 1.87 -11.35 -12.09
N GLN A 442 2.51 -10.65 -13.02
CA GLN A 442 2.97 -11.24 -14.28
C GLN A 442 4.09 -12.26 -14.04
N SER A 443 4.97 -12.01 -13.07
CA SER A 443 6.13 -12.85 -12.77
C SER A 443 5.71 -14.10 -11.99
N ALA A 444 4.90 -13.93 -10.94
CA ALA A 444 4.31 -15.02 -10.18
C ALA A 444 3.48 -15.93 -11.08
N SER A 445 2.69 -15.36 -12.00
CA SER A 445 1.86 -16.14 -12.91
C SER A 445 2.69 -16.94 -13.92
N VAL A 446 3.73 -16.35 -14.50
CA VAL A 446 4.61 -17.04 -15.45
C VAL A 446 5.38 -18.18 -14.77
N LYS A 447 5.91 -17.94 -13.57
CA LYS A 447 6.59 -18.99 -12.78
C LYS A 447 5.63 -20.12 -12.41
N SER A 448 4.43 -19.80 -11.93
CA SER A 448 3.41 -20.78 -11.55
C SER A 448 2.94 -21.62 -12.72
N TYR A 449 2.63 -20.98 -13.86
CA TYR A 449 2.29 -21.70 -15.10
C TYR A 449 3.43 -22.64 -15.51
N TYR A 450 4.68 -22.15 -15.49
CA TYR A 450 5.81 -22.96 -15.91
C TYR A 450 6.03 -24.16 -14.98
N ALA A 451 5.94 -23.95 -13.67
CA ALA A 451 6.03 -25.01 -12.67
C ALA A 451 4.93 -26.08 -12.87
N LEU A 452 3.68 -25.68 -13.13
CA LEU A 452 2.60 -26.63 -13.43
C LEU A 452 2.83 -27.41 -14.72
N LYS A 453 3.34 -26.75 -15.76
CA LYS A 453 3.70 -27.42 -17.01
C LYS A 453 4.85 -28.42 -16.83
N LEU A 454 5.87 -28.06 -16.03
CA LEU A 454 6.95 -28.96 -15.63
C LEU A 454 6.43 -30.13 -14.79
N ALA A 455 5.37 -29.91 -14.00
CA ALA A 455 4.68 -30.95 -13.23
C ALA A 455 3.82 -31.90 -14.07
N GLY A 456 3.62 -31.60 -15.36
CA GLY A 456 2.90 -32.44 -16.31
C GLY A 456 1.47 -31.97 -16.61
N ASP A 457 1.07 -30.77 -16.21
CA ASP A 457 -0.24 -30.23 -16.53
C ASP A 457 -0.37 -29.95 -18.03
N ASP A 458 -1.49 -30.40 -18.62
CA ASP A 458 -1.79 -30.20 -20.04
C ASP A 458 -2.03 -28.71 -20.32
N VAL A 459 -1.38 -28.19 -21.37
CA VAL A 459 -1.51 -26.79 -21.82
C VAL A 459 -2.94 -26.43 -22.25
N ASP A 460 -3.75 -27.44 -22.58
CA ASP A 460 -5.15 -27.28 -22.94
C ASP A 460 -6.12 -27.60 -21.78
N ALA A 461 -5.59 -27.90 -20.58
CA ALA A 461 -6.42 -28.00 -19.38
C ALA A 461 -7.06 -26.63 -19.05
N PRO A 462 -8.30 -26.57 -18.55
CA PRO A 462 -9.02 -25.31 -18.34
C PRO A 462 -8.25 -24.26 -17.52
N HIS A 463 -7.56 -24.69 -16.45
CA HIS A 463 -6.79 -23.78 -15.60
C HIS A 463 -5.53 -23.24 -16.30
N MET A 464 -4.89 -24.06 -17.15
CA MET A 464 -3.72 -23.65 -17.95
C MET A 464 -4.12 -22.69 -19.07
N VAL A 465 -5.23 -22.95 -19.77
CA VAL A 465 -5.75 -22.05 -20.80
C VAL A 465 -6.06 -20.67 -20.21
N HIS A 466 -6.77 -20.65 -19.08
CA HIS A 466 -7.14 -19.41 -18.40
C HIS A 466 -5.89 -18.61 -17.97
N ALA A 467 -4.89 -19.29 -17.39
CA ALA A 467 -3.61 -18.66 -17.04
C ALA A 467 -2.87 -18.10 -18.25
N ARG A 468 -2.74 -18.89 -19.32
CA ARG A 468 -2.07 -18.47 -20.57
C ARG A 468 -2.72 -17.23 -21.16
N GLU A 469 -4.05 -17.18 -21.21
CA GLU A 469 -4.80 -16.03 -21.74
C GLU A 469 -4.61 -14.79 -20.86
N ALA A 470 -4.71 -14.94 -19.54
CA ALA A 470 -4.48 -13.84 -18.60
C ALA A 470 -3.04 -13.29 -18.67
N ILE A 471 -2.04 -14.17 -18.73
CA ILE A 471 -0.62 -13.81 -18.88
C ILE A 471 -0.39 -13.06 -20.20
N ARG A 472 -0.97 -13.53 -21.31
CA ARG A 472 -0.80 -12.87 -22.62
C ARG A 472 -1.51 -11.52 -22.68
N ALA A 473 -2.67 -11.39 -22.05
CA ALA A 473 -3.41 -10.13 -21.97
C ALA A 473 -2.60 -9.01 -21.26
N ARG A 474 -1.67 -9.36 -20.36
CA ARG A 474 -0.78 -8.42 -19.65
C ARG A 474 0.65 -8.34 -20.20
N GLY A 475 0.81 -8.65 -21.50
CA GLY A 475 2.09 -8.50 -22.22
C GLY A 475 2.91 -9.78 -22.38
N GLY A 476 2.49 -10.88 -21.76
CA GLY A 476 3.13 -12.19 -21.89
C GLY A 476 4.42 -12.36 -21.09
N ALA A 477 5.08 -13.51 -21.25
CA ALA A 477 6.30 -13.86 -20.50
C ALA A 477 7.53 -12.99 -20.84
N GLY A 478 7.43 -12.09 -21.81
CA GLY A 478 8.46 -11.09 -22.10
C GLY A 478 8.39 -9.85 -21.20
N ASN A 479 7.31 -9.68 -20.43
CA ASN A 479 7.07 -8.54 -19.54
C ASN A 479 7.13 -8.98 -18.06
N VAL A 480 8.25 -9.55 -17.64
CA VAL A 480 8.44 -10.10 -16.29
C VAL A 480 9.64 -9.46 -15.62
N ASN A 481 9.72 -9.58 -14.30
CA ASN A 481 10.82 -9.03 -13.52
C ASN A 481 12.16 -9.76 -13.77
N VAL A 482 13.27 -9.16 -13.33
CA VAL A 482 14.62 -9.63 -13.60
C VAL A 482 14.88 -11.04 -13.08
N PHE A 483 14.41 -11.40 -11.89
CA PHE A 483 14.57 -12.76 -11.36
C PHE A 483 13.86 -13.80 -12.24
N THR A 484 12.68 -13.46 -12.77
CA THR A 484 11.96 -14.31 -13.71
C THR A 484 12.69 -14.39 -15.06
N LEU A 485 13.27 -13.29 -15.55
CA LEU A 485 14.09 -13.30 -16.76
C LEU A 485 15.33 -14.17 -16.60
N ILE A 486 15.99 -14.16 -15.44
CA ILE A 486 17.13 -15.04 -15.12
C ILE A 486 16.69 -16.51 -15.20
N ALA A 487 15.61 -16.87 -14.50
CA ALA A 487 15.08 -18.24 -14.54
C ALA A 487 14.71 -18.66 -15.98
N LEU A 488 14.02 -17.82 -16.74
CA LEU A 488 13.69 -18.09 -18.13
C LEU A 488 14.94 -18.21 -19.02
N ALA A 489 16.00 -17.44 -18.76
CA ALA A 489 17.27 -17.51 -19.50
C ALA A 489 18.02 -18.81 -19.21
N GLN A 490 18.10 -19.21 -17.93
CA GLN A 490 18.66 -20.48 -17.50
C GLN A 490 17.93 -21.67 -18.15
N PHE A 491 16.62 -21.58 -18.37
CA PHE A 491 15.84 -22.59 -19.08
C PHE A 491 15.81 -22.42 -20.61
N GLY A 492 16.53 -21.46 -21.19
CA GLY A 492 16.58 -21.23 -22.64
C GLY A 492 15.28 -20.72 -23.27
N GLN A 493 14.38 -20.16 -22.45
CA GLN A 493 13.11 -19.60 -22.89
C GLN A 493 13.27 -18.17 -23.41
N VAL A 494 14.23 -17.42 -22.85
CA VAL A 494 14.68 -16.12 -23.36
C VAL A 494 16.19 -16.14 -23.60
N PRO A 495 16.72 -15.31 -24.52
CA PRO A 495 18.15 -15.19 -24.72
C PRO A 495 18.83 -14.46 -23.55
N TRP A 496 20.08 -14.79 -23.22
CA TRP A 496 20.84 -14.15 -22.14
C TRP A 496 20.96 -12.62 -22.22
N ARG A 497 20.75 -12.02 -23.40
CA ARG A 497 20.68 -10.55 -23.55
C ARG A 497 19.43 -9.93 -22.88
N ALA A 498 18.43 -10.73 -22.53
CA ALA A 498 17.24 -10.27 -21.80
C ALA A 498 17.57 -9.93 -20.35
N VAL A 499 18.60 -10.56 -19.77
CA VAL A 499 19.01 -10.36 -18.38
C VAL A 499 19.93 -9.14 -18.28
N PRO A 500 19.81 -8.28 -17.25
CA PRO A 500 20.79 -7.26 -16.92
C PRO A 500 22.21 -7.83 -16.80
N PHE A 501 23.21 -7.04 -17.19
CA PHE A 501 24.61 -7.38 -17.09
C PHE A 501 25.10 -7.22 -15.65
N ILE A 502 25.13 -8.35 -14.92
CA ILE A 502 25.62 -8.46 -13.53
C ILE A 502 26.88 -9.34 -13.44
N PRO A 503 28.05 -8.82 -13.85
CA PRO A 503 29.28 -9.62 -13.96
C PRO A 503 29.89 -9.96 -12.60
N VAL A 504 30.43 -11.17 -12.45
CA VAL A 504 31.14 -11.63 -11.24
C VAL A 504 32.35 -10.80 -10.89
N GLU A 505 32.94 -10.10 -11.87
CA GLU A 505 34.06 -9.20 -11.67
C GLU A 505 33.76 -8.02 -10.71
N VAL A 506 32.48 -7.72 -10.42
CA VAL A 506 32.11 -6.77 -9.36
C VAL A 506 32.68 -7.16 -8.00
N MET A 507 32.92 -8.46 -7.75
CA MET A 507 33.57 -8.94 -6.54
C MET A 507 34.98 -8.36 -6.34
N LEU A 508 35.64 -7.92 -7.41
CA LEU A 508 37.00 -7.37 -7.37
C LEU A 508 37.03 -5.84 -7.23
N MET A 509 35.87 -5.18 -7.24
CA MET A 509 35.79 -3.73 -7.12
C MET A 509 36.22 -3.28 -5.72
N PRO A 510 36.95 -2.14 -5.60
CA PRO A 510 37.24 -1.54 -4.30
C PRO A 510 35.96 -0.97 -3.68
N GLU A 511 35.91 -0.91 -2.36
CA GLU A 511 34.75 -0.43 -1.59
C GLU A 511 34.25 0.98 -1.98
N ALA A 512 35.19 1.85 -2.37
CA ALA A 512 34.87 3.20 -2.84
C ALA A 512 34.06 3.24 -4.15
N SER A 513 33.94 2.11 -4.87
CA SER A 513 33.22 2.04 -6.16
C SER A 513 31.74 2.36 -5.98
N PRO A 514 31.05 2.94 -7.00
CA PRO A 514 29.62 3.24 -6.91
C PRO A 514 28.77 2.04 -6.51
N PHE A 515 29.09 0.85 -7.02
CA PHE A 515 28.54 -0.41 -6.51
C PHE A 515 29.60 -1.16 -5.70
N HIS A 516 29.22 -1.63 -4.51
CA HIS A 516 30.00 -2.56 -3.68
C HIS A 516 29.05 -3.35 -2.78
N LEU A 517 29.43 -4.56 -2.38
CA LEU A 517 28.56 -5.42 -1.54
C LEU A 517 28.20 -4.77 -0.21
N SER A 518 29.11 -4.02 0.42
CA SER A 518 28.84 -3.32 1.69
C SER A 518 27.78 -2.22 1.58
N LYS A 519 27.34 -1.86 0.37
CA LYS A 519 26.35 -0.80 0.11
C LYS A 519 24.94 -1.31 -0.16
N VAL A 520 24.75 -2.63 -0.17
CA VAL A 520 23.45 -3.27 -0.36
C VAL A 520 23.14 -4.13 0.86
N SER A 521 21.85 -4.35 1.11
CA SER A 521 21.33 -5.15 2.20
C SER A 521 21.85 -6.60 2.17
N TYR A 522 21.84 -7.26 3.32
CA TYR A 522 22.31 -8.64 3.42
C TYR A 522 21.55 -9.63 2.52
N TRP A 523 20.22 -9.51 2.43
CA TRP A 523 19.41 -10.38 1.57
C TRP A 523 19.81 -10.20 0.10
N SER A 524 20.12 -8.97 -0.30
CA SER A 524 20.62 -8.69 -1.64
C SER A 524 22.01 -9.28 -1.86
N ARG A 525 22.93 -9.14 -0.89
CA ARG A 525 24.28 -9.75 -0.98
C ARG A 525 24.21 -11.26 -1.17
N THR A 526 23.46 -11.94 -0.32
CA THR A 526 23.35 -13.41 -0.31
C THR A 526 22.68 -13.96 -1.56
N VAL A 527 21.75 -13.24 -2.16
CA VAL A 527 21.12 -13.60 -3.44
C VAL A 527 22.01 -13.25 -4.65
N MET A 528 22.63 -12.07 -4.66
CA MET A 528 23.37 -11.56 -5.82
C MET A 528 24.70 -12.29 -6.05
N VAL A 529 25.47 -12.60 -5.00
CA VAL A 529 26.80 -13.21 -5.15
C VAL A 529 26.77 -14.54 -5.91
N PRO A 530 25.88 -15.52 -5.59
CA PRO A 530 25.75 -16.72 -6.41
C PRO A 530 25.18 -16.42 -7.81
N LEU A 531 24.25 -15.48 -7.95
CA LEU A 531 23.74 -15.07 -9.27
C LEU A 531 24.83 -14.48 -10.17
N PHE A 532 25.82 -13.76 -9.62
CA PHE A 532 26.93 -13.27 -10.40
C PHE A 532 27.71 -14.41 -11.07
N ILE A 533 27.89 -15.54 -10.36
CA ILE A 533 28.52 -16.74 -10.92
C ILE A 533 27.62 -17.31 -12.03
N LEU A 534 26.35 -17.55 -11.72
CA LEU A 534 25.40 -18.19 -12.63
C LEU A 534 25.21 -17.41 -13.94
N THR A 535 25.08 -16.09 -13.86
CA THR A 535 24.89 -15.24 -15.04
C THR A 535 26.19 -15.01 -15.83
N SER A 536 27.34 -14.92 -15.17
CA SER A 536 28.65 -14.79 -15.85
C SER A 536 29.07 -16.06 -16.59
N LEU A 537 28.63 -17.23 -16.10
CA LEU A 537 28.80 -18.52 -16.77
C LEU A 537 27.67 -18.84 -17.74
N ARG A 538 26.55 -18.09 -17.69
CA ARG A 538 25.35 -18.31 -18.51
C ARG A 538 24.82 -19.73 -18.36
N VAL A 539 24.71 -20.18 -17.10
CA VAL A 539 24.40 -21.58 -16.75
C VAL A 539 23.04 -21.98 -17.28
N MET A 540 22.96 -23.18 -17.86
CA MET A 540 21.73 -23.71 -18.44
C MET A 540 21.17 -24.84 -17.59
N ALA A 541 19.86 -24.82 -17.36
CA ALA A 541 19.10 -25.90 -16.74
C ALA A 541 19.26 -27.20 -17.53
N LYS A 542 19.31 -28.34 -16.83
CA LYS A 542 19.26 -29.66 -17.48
C LYS A 542 17.93 -29.89 -18.18
N ASN A 543 16.82 -29.52 -17.55
CA ASN A 543 15.45 -29.63 -18.08
C ASN A 543 15.21 -30.98 -18.77
N PRO A 544 15.20 -32.10 -18.02
CA PRO A 544 15.28 -33.45 -18.60
C PRO A 544 14.14 -33.79 -19.58
N ALA A 545 12.97 -33.17 -19.43
CA ALA A 545 11.82 -33.36 -20.30
C ALA A 545 11.74 -32.33 -21.46
N GLY A 546 12.66 -31.37 -21.54
CA GLY A 546 12.68 -30.36 -22.60
C GLY A 546 11.44 -29.46 -22.63
N VAL A 547 10.80 -29.23 -21.49
CA VAL A 547 9.58 -28.43 -21.39
C VAL A 547 9.90 -26.97 -21.70
N ASN A 548 9.01 -26.30 -22.44
CA ASN A 548 9.14 -24.89 -22.81
C ASN A 548 7.82 -24.15 -22.55
N VAL A 549 7.83 -22.81 -22.56
CA VAL A 549 6.64 -21.96 -22.33
C VAL A 549 6.44 -20.94 -23.46
N ARG A 550 6.73 -21.35 -24.69
CA ARG A 550 6.67 -20.45 -25.86
C ARG A 550 5.27 -19.86 -26.09
N GLU A 551 4.23 -20.57 -25.68
CA GLU A 551 2.84 -20.13 -25.76
C GLU A 551 2.49 -18.95 -24.84
N LEU A 552 3.34 -18.61 -23.85
CA LEU A 552 3.13 -17.45 -22.98
C LEU A 552 3.61 -16.13 -23.60
N PHE A 553 4.38 -16.18 -24.67
CA PHE A 553 4.96 -14.99 -25.28
C PHE A 553 4.01 -14.35 -26.30
N THR A 554 3.88 -13.02 -26.25
CA THR A 554 3.15 -12.22 -27.24
C THR A 554 4.04 -11.86 -28.44
N VAL A 555 5.34 -11.67 -28.18
CA VAL A 555 6.40 -11.46 -29.16
C VAL A 555 7.42 -12.58 -29.01
N PRO A 556 7.88 -13.23 -30.10
CA PRO A 556 8.94 -14.21 -30.00
C PRO A 556 10.16 -13.64 -29.24
N PRO A 557 10.66 -14.32 -28.20
CA PRO A 557 11.69 -13.76 -27.32
C PRO A 557 13.00 -13.45 -28.05
N GLU A 558 13.27 -14.13 -29.17
CA GLU A 558 14.41 -13.82 -30.03
C GLU A 558 14.29 -12.48 -30.76
N GLN A 559 13.07 -11.95 -30.93
CA GLN A 559 12.78 -10.69 -31.62
C GLN A 559 12.59 -9.52 -30.64
N GLN A 560 12.25 -9.80 -29.39
CA GLN A 560 12.14 -8.78 -28.36
C GLN A 560 13.52 -8.17 -28.07
N ARG A 561 13.55 -6.83 -28.05
CA ARG A 561 14.76 -6.02 -27.86
C ARG A 561 14.86 -5.46 -26.45
N ASP A 562 13.73 -5.10 -25.87
CA ASP A 562 13.65 -4.53 -24.54
C ASP A 562 12.85 -5.45 -23.62
N PHE A 563 13.46 -5.83 -22.50
CA PHE A 563 12.89 -6.71 -21.48
C PHE A 563 12.79 -6.04 -20.12
N VAL A 564 13.50 -4.91 -19.93
CA VAL A 564 13.59 -4.23 -18.64
C VAL A 564 13.06 -2.81 -18.83
N PRO A 565 11.84 -2.52 -18.35
CA PRO A 565 11.28 -1.18 -18.42
C PRO A 565 12.15 -0.18 -17.65
N VAL A 566 12.11 1.09 -18.07
CA VAL A 566 12.88 2.18 -17.45
C VAL A 566 12.01 3.41 -17.35
N ASP A 567 11.84 3.92 -16.13
CA ASP A 567 10.85 4.95 -15.80
C ASP A 567 11.50 6.24 -15.28
N SER A 568 12.83 6.26 -15.12
CA SER A 568 13.56 7.45 -14.64
C SER A 568 14.83 7.75 -15.45
N PRO A 569 15.29 9.02 -15.48
CA PRO A 569 16.56 9.39 -16.12
C PRO A 569 17.77 8.62 -15.56
N LEU A 570 17.75 8.33 -14.25
CA LEU A 570 18.81 7.57 -13.60
C LEU A 570 18.83 6.10 -14.04
N GLN A 571 17.66 5.47 -14.19
CA GLN A 571 17.55 4.12 -14.76
C GLN A 571 18.00 4.08 -16.22
N HIS A 572 17.66 5.11 -17.02
CA HIS A 572 18.18 5.23 -18.38
C HIS A 572 19.71 5.31 -18.42
N PHE A 573 20.30 6.09 -17.51
CA PHE A 573 21.76 6.17 -17.36
C PHE A 573 22.36 4.80 -17.02
N PHE A 574 21.82 4.08 -16.03
CA PHE A 574 22.33 2.76 -15.68
C PHE A 574 22.07 1.70 -16.75
N LYS A 575 20.97 1.77 -17.50
CA LYS A 575 20.72 0.92 -18.68
C LYS A 575 21.74 1.20 -19.80
N GLY A 576 22.16 2.45 -19.96
CA GLY A 576 23.29 2.81 -20.81
C GLY A 576 24.61 2.18 -20.33
N LEU A 577 24.90 2.25 -19.02
CA LEU A 577 26.08 1.60 -18.44
C LEU A 577 26.06 0.07 -18.60
N ASP A 578 24.88 -0.55 -18.46
CA ASP A 578 24.66 -1.98 -18.70
C ASP A 578 25.04 -2.37 -20.13
N ALA A 579 24.51 -1.63 -21.12
CA ALA A 579 24.79 -1.87 -22.54
C ALA A 579 26.28 -1.67 -22.87
N VAL A 580 26.91 -0.64 -22.29
CA VAL A 580 28.36 -0.39 -22.43
C VAL A 580 29.15 -1.55 -21.81
N GLY A 581 28.88 -1.90 -20.55
CA GLY A 581 29.57 -2.97 -19.83
C GLY A 581 29.49 -4.31 -20.58
N ARG A 582 28.30 -4.66 -21.07
CA ARG A 582 28.07 -5.86 -21.87
C ARG A 582 28.87 -5.89 -23.16
N SER A 583 29.03 -4.75 -23.82
CA SER A 583 29.85 -4.64 -25.05
C SER A 583 31.33 -4.89 -24.78
N PHE A 584 31.79 -4.64 -23.54
CA PHE A 584 33.15 -4.92 -23.08
C PHE A 584 33.33 -6.31 -22.45
N GLU A 585 32.25 -7.06 -22.19
CA GLU A 585 32.31 -8.40 -21.58
C GLU A 585 33.30 -9.34 -22.32
N PRO A 586 33.32 -9.43 -23.66
CA PRO A 586 34.25 -10.30 -24.38
C PRO A 586 35.73 -9.92 -24.21
N LEU A 587 36.03 -8.70 -23.74
CA LEU A 587 37.39 -8.22 -23.50
C LEU A 587 37.88 -8.55 -22.08
N ILE A 588 37.01 -9.02 -21.19
CA ILE A 588 37.40 -9.38 -19.81
C ILE A 588 38.32 -10.61 -19.86
N PRO A 589 39.57 -10.52 -19.38
CA PRO A 589 40.48 -11.65 -19.42
C PRO A 589 39.99 -12.80 -18.55
N GLN A 590 40.06 -14.03 -19.06
CA GLN A 590 39.57 -15.23 -18.37
C GLN A 590 40.21 -15.46 -16.99
N PHE A 591 41.46 -15.02 -16.78
CA PHE A 591 42.10 -15.12 -15.47
C PHE A 591 41.47 -14.18 -14.42
N ILE A 592 40.97 -13.01 -14.84
CA ILE A 592 40.23 -12.08 -13.96
C ILE A 592 38.91 -12.70 -13.58
N ARG A 593 38.17 -13.24 -14.55
CA ARG A 593 36.90 -13.95 -14.31
C ARG A 593 37.06 -15.09 -13.33
N ARG A 594 38.07 -15.96 -13.51
CA ARG A 594 38.36 -17.06 -12.58
C ARG A 594 38.69 -16.56 -11.17
N ARG A 595 39.46 -15.47 -11.05
CA ARG A 595 39.77 -14.86 -9.74
C ARG A 595 38.51 -14.31 -9.08
N ALA A 596 37.63 -13.67 -9.83
CA ALA A 596 36.37 -13.13 -9.35
C ALA A 596 35.41 -14.25 -8.90
N ILE A 597 35.26 -15.31 -9.70
CA ILE A 597 34.50 -16.52 -9.34
C ILE A 597 35.06 -17.12 -8.04
N LYS A 598 36.38 -17.26 -7.91
CA LYS A 598 36.97 -17.80 -6.68
C LYS A 598 36.67 -16.93 -5.46
N LYS A 599 36.66 -15.60 -5.62
CA LYS A 599 36.30 -14.68 -4.54
C LYS A 599 34.81 -14.80 -4.16
N ALA A 600 33.91 -14.92 -5.14
CA ALA A 600 32.48 -15.19 -4.90
C ALA A 600 32.27 -16.53 -4.19
N GLU A 601 32.93 -17.58 -4.66
CA GLU A 601 32.88 -18.92 -4.05
C GLU A 601 33.35 -18.90 -2.59
N THR A 602 34.49 -18.26 -2.30
CA THR A 602 34.98 -18.12 -0.92
C THR A 602 33.99 -17.34 -0.04
N TRP A 603 33.42 -16.26 -0.57
CA TRP A 603 32.41 -15.47 0.15
C TRP A 603 31.16 -16.29 0.49
N ILE A 604 30.69 -17.12 -0.45
CA ILE A 604 29.56 -18.05 -0.26
C ILE A 604 29.88 -19.10 0.80
N ILE A 605 31.03 -19.78 0.69
CA ILE A 605 31.40 -20.89 1.59
C ILE A 605 31.48 -20.44 3.05
N GLU A 606 32.01 -19.24 3.29
CA GLU A 606 32.07 -18.64 4.63
C GLU A 606 30.68 -18.45 5.27
N ARG A 607 29.64 -18.28 4.44
CA ARG A 607 28.28 -17.89 4.85
C ARG A 607 27.24 -19.00 4.65
N LEU A 608 27.63 -20.23 4.34
CA LEU A 608 26.70 -21.33 4.05
C LEU A 608 25.75 -21.68 5.21
N ASN A 609 26.15 -21.40 6.45
CA ASN A 609 25.29 -21.56 7.63
C ASN A 609 24.70 -22.98 7.80
N GLY A 610 25.48 -24.00 7.43
CA GLY A 610 25.11 -25.40 7.60
C GLY A 610 23.75 -25.76 6.97
N THR A 611 22.92 -26.46 7.73
CA THR A 611 21.58 -26.90 7.31
C THR A 611 20.51 -25.81 7.44
N ASP A 612 20.85 -24.64 7.97
CA ASP A 612 19.97 -23.47 7.98
C ASP A 612 20.16 -22.59 6.74
N GLY A 613 21.25 -22.83 5.98
CA GLY A 613 21.48 -22.26 4.66
C GLY A 613 21.87 -20.78 4.64
N ILE A 614 22.55 -20.36 3.57
CA ILE A 614 23.08 -19.00 3.44
C ILE A 614 21.97 -17.95 3.55
N GLY A 615 22.15 -16.99 4.46
CA GLY A 615 21.17 -15.93 4.73
C GLY A 615 19.84 -16.42 5.30
N ALA A 616 19.69 -17.74 5.50
CA ALA A 616 18.48 -18.42 5.94
C ALA A 616 17.22 -18.05 5.12
N ILE A 617 17.40 -17.80 3.80
CA ILE A 617 16.33 -17.45 2.85
C ILE A 617 16.40 -18.29 1.57
N PHE A 618 15.24 -18.77 1.12
CA PHE A 618 15.09 -19.69 0.00
C PHE A 618 15.83 -19.24 -1.29
N PRO A 619 15.69 -18.00 -1.79
CA PRO A 619 16.31 -17.62 -3.06
C PRO A 619 17.84 -17.69 -3.02
N ALA A 620 18.46 -17.33 -1.88
CA ALA A 620 19.91 -17.40 -1.72
C ALA A 620 20.39 -18.86 -1.72
N MET A 621 19.68 -19.73 -0.99
CA MET A 621 20.01 -21.15 -0.91
C MET A 621 19.94 -21.83 -2.28
N VAL A 622 18.88 -21.61 -3.05
CA VAL A 622 18.73 -22.19 -4.40
C VAL A 622 19.86 -21.72 -5.33
N ASN A 623 20.12 -20.41 -5.37
CA ASN A 623 21.19 -19.87 -6.21
C ASN A 623 22.56 -20.44 -5.82
N VAL A 624 22.83 -20.62 -4.53
CA VAL A 624 24.07 -21.26 -4.06
C VAL A 624 24.11 -22.74 -4.43
N TYR A 625 23.00 -23.47 -4.28
CA TYR A 625 22.93 -24.89 -4.64
C TYR A 625 23.22 -25.12 -6.12
N GLU A 626 22.66 -24.27 -6.99
CA GLU A 626 22.93 -24.25 -8.42
C GLU A 626 24.39 -23.87 -8.74
N ALA A 627 24.91 -22.80 -8.12
CA ALA A 627 26.27 -22.34 -8.34
C ALA A 627 27.32 -23.37 -7.90
N LEU A 628 27.12 -24.02 -6.74
CA LEU A 628 28.00 -25.10 -6.28
C LEU A 628 27.99 -26.28 -7.27
N GLY A 629 26.82 -26.63 -7.81
CA GLY A 629 26.71 -27.65 -8.85
C GLY A 629 27.52 -27.32 -10.10
N GLU A 630 27.43 -26.09 -10.59
CA GLU A 630 28.19 -25.62 -11.75
C GLU A 630 29.70 -25.54 -11.47
N LEU A 631 30.10 -25.19 -10.25
CA LEU A 631 31.50 -25.15 -9.83
C LEU A 631 32.11 -26.55 -9.61
N GLY A 632 31.34 -27.62 -9.81
CA GLY A 632 31.81 -29.01 -9.76
C GLY A 632 31.71 -29.68 -8.40
N TYR A 633 30.97 -29.09 -7.43
CA TYR A 633 30.67 -29.75 -6.17
C TYR A 633 29.67 -30.88 -6.40
N ALA A 634 30.07 -32.11 -6.09
CA ALA A 634 29.20 -33.28 -6.16
C ALA A 634 28.00 -33.13 -5.20
N ALA A 635 26.90 -33.83 -5.49
CA ALA A 635 25.67 -33.71 -4.70
C ALA A 635 25.84 -34.15 -3.23
N ASP A 636 26.78 -35.07 -2.97
CA ASP A 636 27.15 -35.58 -1.65
C ASP A 636 28.27 -34.77 -0.97
N HIS A 637 28.82 -33.74 -1.65
CA HIS A 637 29.76 -32.84 -0.99
C HIS A 637 29.04 -32.09 0.15
N PRO A 638 29.60 -32.01 1.38
CA PRO A 638 28.92 -31.44 2.54
C PRO A 638 28.25 -30.09 2.28
N TYR A 639 28.97 -29.11 1.71
CA TYR A 639 28.40 -27.80 1.37
C TYR A 639 27.14 -27.87 0.51
N ARG A 640 27.11 -28.77 -0.48
CA ARG A 640 25.98 -28.88 -1.41
C ARG A 640 24.86 -29.74 -0.83
N ALA A 641 25.19 -30.78 -0.09
CA ALA A 641 24.22 -31.63 0.61
C ALA A 641 23.50 -30.86 1.73
N ASP A 642 24.24 -30.09 2.54
CA ASP A 642 23.68 -29.26 3.62
C ASP A 642 22.81 -28.14 3.04
N THR A 643 23.23 -27.50 1.95
CA THR A 643 22.39 -26.50 1.26
C THR A 643 21.10 -27.13 0.72
N ARG A 644 21.16 -28.34 0.13
CA ARG A 644 19.95 -29.05 -0.31
C ARG A 644 19.03 -29.33 0.87
N LYS A 645 19.59 -29.81 1.98
CA LYS A 645 18.83 -30.06 3.20
C LYS A 645 18.16 -28.79 3.73
N ALA A 646 18.88 -27.65 3.72
CA ALA A 646 18.31 -26.36 4.13
C ALA A 646 17.09 -25.96 3.29
N ILE A 647 17.16 -26.18 1.97
CA ILE A 647 16.04 -25.92 1.05
C ILE A 647 14.87 -26.89 1.34
N ASP A 648 15.16 -28.18 1.55
CA ASP A 648 14.14 -29.19 1.82
C ASP A 648 13.45 -28.98 3.18
N ASP A 649 14.16 -28.47 4.18
CA ASP A 649 13.62 -28.15 5.51
C ASP A 649 12.61 -26.97 5.48
N LEU A 650 12.52 -26.23 4.37
CA LEU A 650 11.51 -25.18 4.14
C LEU A 650 10.17 -25.72 3.63
N ILE A 651 10.08 -27.01 3.28
CA ILE A 651 8.83 -27.64 2.83
C ILE A 651 7.86 -27.72 4.02
N PHE A 652 6.68 -27.13 3.85
CA PHE A 652 5.58 -27.24 4.81
C PHE A 652 4.54 -28.24 4.31
N ASP A 653 4.29 -29.26 5.12
CA ASP A 653 3.44 -30.39 4.77
C ASP A 653 1.96 -30.10 5.12
N HIS A 654 1.12 -29.96 4.09
CA HIS A 654 -0.34 -29.79 4.21
C HIS A 654 -1.10 -31.12 4.01
N GLY A 655 -0.43 -32.25 4.19
CA GLY A 655 -0.92 -33.59 3.89
C GLY A 655 -0.91 -33.87 2.39
N ASP A 656 -2.05 -33.63 1.73
CA ASP A 656 -2.23 -33.98 0.32
C ASP A 656 -1.65 -32.94 -0.65
N ALA A 657 -1.34 -31.74 -0.14
CA ALA A 657 -0.55 -30.69 -0.77
C ALA A 657 0.73 -30.39 0.04
N ALA A 658 1.64 -29.61 -0.54
CA ALA A 658 2.84 -29.11 0.15
C ALA A 658 3.16 -27.69 -0.32
N ASN A 659 3.49 -26.81 0.61
CA ASN A 659 4.01 -25.47 0.34
C ASN A 659 5.53 -25.45 0.55
N VAL A 660 6.20 -24.43 0.04
CA VAL A 660 7.62 -24.16 0.34
C VAL A 660 7.72 -22.75 0.88
N GLN A 661 8.23 -22.63 2.09
CA GLN A 661 8.36 -21.35 2.80
C GLN A 661 9.57 -20.57 2.29
N PRO A 662 9.55 -19.22 2.26
CA PRO A 662 10.72 -18.43 1.93
C PRO A 662 11.79 -18.45 3.01
N CYS A 663 11.39 -18.63 4.27
CA CYS A 663 12.20 -18.77 5.48
C CYS A 663 11.30 -19.30 6.62
N VAL A 664 11.84 -19.49 7.81
CA VAL A 664 11.10 -19.89 9.02
C VAL A 664 11.23 -18.82 10.11
N SER A 665 10.21 -18.66 10.95
CA SER A 665 10.09 -17.56 11.95
C SER A 665 10.16 -17.96 13.43
N PRO A 666 10.98 -18.94 13.85
CA PRO A 666 10.91 -19.50 15.21
C PRO A 666 11.28 -18.50 16.31
N VAL A 667 12.25 -17.60 16.09
CA VAL A 667 12.65 -16.62 17.11
C VAL A 667 11.55 -15.58 17.30
N TRP A 668 11.02 -15.06 16.19
CA TRP A 668 9.94 -14.08 16.17
C TRP A 668 8.64 -14.62 16.79
N ASP A 669 8.19 -15.82 16.37
CA ASP A 669 6.98 -16.42 16.90
C ASP A 669 7.10 -16.75 18.39
N THR A 670 8.28 -17.19 18.83
CA THR A 670 8.53 -17.50 20.24
C THR A 670 8.50 -16.25 21.12
N CYS A 671 9.11 -15.15 20.66
CA CYS A 671 9.16 -13.93 21.46
C CYS A 671 7.79 -13.23 21.51
N LEU A 672 7.06 -13.13 20.40
CA LEU A 672 5.74 -12.51 20.35
C LEU A 672 4.67 -13.36 21.04
N GLY A 673 4.68 -14.68 20.81
CA GLY A 673 3.82 -15.62 21.53
C GLY A 673 4.08 -15.59 23.04
N GLY A 674 5.35 -15.51 23.44
CA GLY A 674 5.77 -15.29 24.82
C GLY A 674 5.20 -14.00 25.41
N LEU A 675 5.37 -12.86 24.74
CA LEU A 675 4.84 -11.56 25.19
C LEU A 675 3.32 -11.57 25.37
N ALA A 676 2.60 -12.21 24.44
CA ALA A 676 1.15 -12.36 24.53
C ALA A 676 0.73 -13.21 25.75
N LEU A 677 1.42 -14.34 26.00
CA LEU A 677 1.19 -15.18 27.18
C LEU A 677 1.52 -14.46 28.50
N GLN A 678 2.57 -13.64 28.51
CA GLN A 678 2.92 -12.82 29.69
C GLN A 678 1.81 -11.83 30.03
N GLU A 679 1.25 -11.14 29.03
CA GLU A 679 0.10 -10.25 29.20
C GLU A 679 -1.14 -11.01 29.68
N ALA A 680 -1.43 -12.17 29.09
CA ALA A 680 -2.58 -13.00 29.47
C ALA A 680 -2.49 -13.56 30.90
N ALA A 681 -1.29 -13.90 31.39
CA ALA A 681 -1.09 -14.40 32.74
C ALA A 681 -1.16 -13.31 33.82
N ALA A 682 -0.99 -12.03 33.45
CA ALA A 682 -0.84 -10.86 34.33
C ALA A 682 0.34 -10.92 35.33
N THR A 683 0.84 -12.11 35.68
CA THR A 683 2.04 -12.35 36.50
C THR A 683 3.35 -12.33 35.70
N GLY A 684 3.27 -12.33 34.36
CA GLY A 684 4.43 -12.17 33.46
C GLY A 684 5.34 -13.39 33.31
N ASP A 685 5.08 -14.50 34.00
CA ASP A 685 6.05 -15.59 34.08
C ASP A 685 5.40 -16.96 34.31
N THR A 686 5.29 -17.75 33.24
CA THR A 686 4.71 -19.11 33.24
C THR A 686 5.77 -20.13 32.80
N PRO A 687 5.64 -21.42 33.17
CA PRO A 687 6.58 -22.46 32.73
C PRO A 687 6.77 -22.53 31.22
N ALA A 688 5.69 -22.31 30.43
CA ALA A 688 5.77 -22.28 28.98
C ALA A 688 6.58 -21.09 28.47
N VAL A 689 6.36 -19.89 29.03
CA VAL A 689 7.14 -18.69 28.69
C VAL A 689 8.62 -18.90 29.03
N ARG A 690 8.96 -19.42 30.22
CA ARG A 690 10.35 -19.72 30.58
C ARG A 690 11.01 -20.68 29.60
N ALA A 691 10.32 -21.76 29.22
CA ALA A 691 10.86 -22.73 28.28
C ALA A 691 11.23 -22.08 26.93
N GLY A 692 10.37 -21.21 26.40
CA GLY A 692 10.67 -20.45 25.18
C GLY A 692 11.79 -19.43 25.34
N LEU A 693 11.85 -18.72 26.47
CA LEU A 693 12.90 -17.73 26.73
C LEU A 693 14.27 -18.39 27.00
N ASP A 694 14.31 -19.54 27.65
CA ASP A 694 15.53 -20.33 27.83
C ASP A 694 16.06 -20.84 26.49
N TRP A 695 15.15 -21.28 25.61
CA TRP A 695 15.46 -21.66 24.25
C TRP A 695 16.06 -20.50 23.44
N LEU A 696 15.52 -19.29 23.60
CA LEU A 696 16.03 -18.05 23.00
C LEU A 696 17.39 -17.67 23.58
N ALA A 697 17.55 -17.70 24.91
CA ALA A 697 18.80 -17.34 25.60
C ALA A 697 19.98 -18.20 25.14
N ALA A 698 19.75 -19.48 24.85
CA ALA A 698 20.77 -20.39 24.32
C ALA A 698 21.24 -20.04 22.89
N ARG A 699 20.53 -19.16 22.17
CA ARG A 699 20.75 -18.83 20.75
C ARG A 699 21.20 -17.39 20.51
N GLN A 700 21.53 -16.64 21.55
CA GLN A 700 22.05 -15.27 21.37
C GLN A 700 23.37 -15.29 20.61
N VAL A 701 23.41 -14.60 19.48
CA VAL A 701 24.64 -14.38 18.70
C VAL A 701 25.48 -13.34 19.44
N CYS A 702 26.51 -13.84 20.12
CA CYS A 702 27.49 -13.02 20.83
C CYS A 702 28.54 -12.47 19.85
N ASP A 703 29.83 -12.71 20.08
CA ASP A 703 30.92 -12.15 19.27
C ASP A 703 31.23 -12.99 18.02
N GLY A 704 30.18 -13.56 17.41
CA GLY A 704 30.26 -14.33 16.16
C GLY A 704 30.58 -13.46 14.93
N PRO A 705 30.89 -14.11 13.79
CA PRO A 705 31.09 -13.42 12.52
C PRO A 705 29.82 -12.68 12.10
N GLY A 706 29.94 -11.52 11.48
CA GLY A 706 28.80 -10.70 11.08
C GLY A 706 29.19 -9.67 10.03
N ASP A 707 28.41 -9.58 8.96
CA ASP A 707 28.69 -8.61 7.88
C ASP A 707 28.52 -7.16 8.37
N TRP A 708 27.70 -6.93 9.39
CA TRP A 708 27.55 -5.63 10.06
C TRP A 708 28.85 -5.12 10.70
N ARG A 709 29.80 -6.02 10.99
CA ARG A 709 31.11 -5.68 11.55
C ARG A 709 32.01 -4.92 10.57
N ASP A 710 31.69 -4.94 9.27
CA ASP A 710 32.40 -4.12 8.28
C ASP A 710 32.33 -2.63 8.64
N PHE A 711 31.21 -2.19 9.23
CA PHE A 711 31.01 -0.81 9.67
C PHE A 711 31.19 -0.63 11.18
N HIS A 712 31.06 -1.70 11.97
CA HIS A 712 31.19 -1.68 13.43
C HIS A 712 32.15 -2.75 13.96
N PRO A 713 33.46 -2.68 13.62
CA PRO A 713 34.41 -3.76 13.91
C PRO A 713 34.62 -4.00 15.40
N ASP A 714 34.55 -2.94 16.21
CA ASP A 714 34.81 -2.97 17.65
C ASP A 714 33.54 -3.15 18.49
N LEU A 715 32.35 -3.20 17.86
CA LEU A 715 31.09 -3.37 18.56
C LEU A 715 30.89 -4.84 18.97
N PRO A 716 30.72 -5.16 20.27
CA PRO A 716 30.37 -6.51 20.71
C PRO A 716 29.00 -6.92 20.18
N GLY A 717 28.86 -8.19 19.79
CA GLY A 717 27.57 -8.69 19.27
C GLY A 717 26.61 -9.10 20.40
N GLY A 718 25.31 -9.03 20.16
CA GLY A 718 24.31 -9.40 21.16
C GLY A 718 22.92 -9.65 20.60
N GLY A 719 22.85 -9.99 19.31
CA GLY A 719 21.59 -10.09 18.58
C GLY A 719 21.03 -11.50 18.49
N TRP A 720 19.82 -11.59 17.95
CA TRP A 720 19.20 -12.83 17.51
C TRP A 720 18.77 -12.68 16.05
N PRO A 721 18.91 -13.73 15.24
CA PRO A 721 18.30 -13.77 13.92
C PRO A 721 16.81 -14.10 14.00
N PHE A 722 16.10 -13.89 12.91
CA PHE A 722 14.70 -14.31 12.74
C PHE A 722 14.51 -15.84 12.72
N GLN A 723 15.49 -16.56 12.15
CA GLN A 723 15.47 -18.00 11.94
C GLN A 723 16.09 -18.79 13.11
N TYR A 724 16.24 -20.11 12.98
CA TYR A 724 16.88 -20.95 14.01
C TYR A 724 18.35 -20.61 14.25
N ALA A 725 19.10 -20.35 13.18
CA ALA A 725 20.50 -19.91 13.20
C ALA A 725 20.79 -19.08 11.94
N ASN A 726 21.48 -17.95 12.12
CA ASN A 726 21.91 -17.08 11.01
C ASN A 726 22.96 -16.07 11.52
N ASP A 727 24.07 -16.58 12.05
CA ASP A 727 25.02 -15.80 12.86
C ASP A 727 25.54 -14.52 12.19
N HIS A 728 25.65 -14.52 10.86
CA HIS A 728 26.12 -13.35 10.12
C HIS A 728 25.13 -12.19 10.09
N TYR A 729 23.84 -12.49 10.30
CA TYR A 729 22.71 -11.60 10.05
C TYR A 729 21.68 -11.64 11.21
N PRO A 730 22.08 -11.31 12.46
CA PRO A 730 21.11 -11.03 13.50
C PRO A 730 20.24 -9.82 13.13
N ASP A 731 18.97 -9.86 13.49
CA ASP A 731 17.96 -8.86 13.17
C ASP A 731 17.72 -7.92 14.36
N LEU A 732 17.57 -6.62 14.10
CA LEU A 732 17.54 -5.58 15.12
C LEU A 732 16.19 -5.51 15.84
N ASP A 733 15.08 -5.82 15.16
CA ASP A 733 13.75 -5.86 15.77
C ASP A 733 13.48 -7.17 16.56
N ASP A 734 13.88 -8.34 16.04
CA ASP A 734 13.88 -9.61 16.78
C ASP A 734 14.66 -9.46 18.08
N THR A 735 15.86 -8.90 18.00
CA THR A 735 16.73 -8.68 19.17
C THR A 735 16.02 -7.81 20.22
N ALA A 736 15.33 -6.75 19.78
CA ALA A 736 14.59 -5.88 20.68
C ALA A 736 13.38 -6.59 21.32
N ALA A 737 12.65 -7.39 20.54
CA ALA A 737 11.48 -8.14 21.00
C ALA A 737 11.85 -9.27 21.97
N VAL A 738 12.92 -10.02 21.69
CA VAL A 738 13.45 -11.07 22.58
C VAL A 738 13.89 -10.48 23.91
N ALA A 739 14.69 -9.41 23.88
CA ALA A 739 15.16 -8.75 25.11
C ALA A 739 14.00 -8.13 25.91
N TRP A 740 12.96 -7.62 25.23
CA TRP A 740 11.73 -7.19 25.90
C TRP A 740 11.03 -8.38 26.59
N ALA A 741 10.80 -9.48 25.89
CA ALA A 741 10.16 -10.66 26.47
C ALA A 741 10.91 -11.20 27.70
N MET A 742 12.25 -11.24 27.64
CA MET A 742 13.10 -11.58 28.78
C MET A 742 12.98 -10.58 29.93
N TYR A 743 13.01 -9.28 29.65
CA TYR A 743 12.87 -8.23 30.65
C TYR A 743 11.55 -8.33 31.42
N ASN A 744 10.45 -8.62 30.73
CA ASN A 744 9.12 -8.74 31.30
C ASN A 744 8.97 -9.87 32.35
N THR A 745 9.88 -10.84 32.41
CA THR A 745 9.86 -11.89 33.44
C THR A 745 10.23 -11.38 34.83
N GLY A 746 10.98 -10.28 34.90
CA GLY A 746 11.62 -9.82 36.14
C GLY A 746 12.79 -10.68 36.62
N ASP A 747 13.11 -11.81 35.95
CA ASP A 747 14.27 -12.66 36.27
C ASP A 747 15.56 -12.13 35.62
N HIS A 748 16.01 -10.99 36.13
CA HIS A 748 17.23 -10.34 35.66
C HIS A 748 18.50 -11.07 36.11
N ALA A 749 18.41 -11.97 37.09
CA ALA A 749 19.53 -12.82 37.49
C ALA A 749 19.88 -13.81 36.37
N THR A 750 18.86 -14.40 35.73
CA THR A 750 19.04 -15.33 34.61
C THR A 750 19.31 -14.59 33.29
N TYR A 751 18.47 -13.61 32.94
CA TYR A 751 18.50 -13.02 31.60
C TYR A 751 19.24 -11.66 31.50
N GLY A 752 19.64 -11.05 32.61
CA GLY A 752 20.17 -9.67 32.64
C GLY A 752 21.39 -9.44 31.75
N ARG A 753 22.28 -10.44 31.64
CA ARG A 753 23.45 -10.36 30.74
C ARG A 753 23.03 -10.35 29.27
N ALA A 754 22.07 -11.20 28.89
CA ALA A 754 21.58 -11.29 27.52
C ALA A 754 20.89 -9.97 27.11
N ILE A 755 20.02 -9.45 28.00
CA ILE A 755 19.33 -8.16 27.81
C ILE A 755 20.33 -7.01 27.65
N THR A 756 21.36 -6.95 28.50
CA THR A 756 22.37 -5.87 28.45
C THR A 756 23.16 -5.91 27.15
N ARG A 757 23.60 -7.10 26.70
CA ARG A 757 24.29 -7.23 25.41
C ARG A 757 23.41 -6.83 24.24
N ALA A 758 22.13 -7.20 24.29
CA ALA A 758 21.16 -6.87 23.26
C ALA A 758 21.02 -5.35 23.09
N ILE A 759 20.74 -4.63 24.18
CA ILE A 759 20.56 -3.17 24.10
C ILE A 759 21.85 -2.45 23.71
N ASP A 760 23.01 -2.88 24.19
CA ASP A 760 24.29 -2.26 23.83
C ASP A 760 24.59 -2.44 22.33
N TRP A 761 24.33 -3.62 21.78
CA TRP A 761 24.45 -3.87 20.35
C TRP A 761 23.46 -3.04 19.53
N LEU A 762 22.18 -3.01 19.91
CA LEU A 762 21.13 -2.23 19.24
C LEU A 762 21.46 -0.73 19.19
N ILE A 763 21.98 -0.17 20.28
CA ILE A 763 22.40 1.24 20.34
C ILE A 763 23.61 1.48 19.43
N GLY A 764 24.59 0.56 19.42
CA GLY A 764 25.75 0.65 18.54
C GLY A 764 25.40 0.60 17.06
N MET A 765 24.33 -0.09 16.71
CA MET A 765 23.81 -0.22 15.34
C MET A 765 22.96 0.98 14.87
N GLN A 766 22.83 2.05 15.67
CA GLN A 766 22.05 3.23 15.28
C GLN A 766 22.64 3.97 14.07
N SER A 767 21.81 4.16 13.03
CA SER A 767 22.20 4.89 11.83
C SER A 767 22.40 6.39 12.07
N LYS A 768 23.10 7.08 11.17
CA LYS A 768 23.41 8.52 11.28
C LYS A 768 22.17 9.41 11.29
N ASN A 769 21.09 9.02 10.60
CA ASN A 769 19.82 9.75 10.59
C ASN A 769 19.00 9.61 11.90
N GLY A 770 19.48 8.80 12.84
CA GLY A 770 18.86 8.54 14.15
C GLY A 770 17.97 7.29 14.20
N GLY A 771 17.57 6.75 13.07
CA GLY A 771 16.74 5.54 13.00
C GLY A 771 17.55 4.25 13.09
N ILE A 772 16.81 3.14 13.16
CA ILE A 772 17.30 1.76 13.16
C ILE A 772 16.76 1.04 11.93
N ALA A 773 17.64 0.33 11.22
CA ALA A 773 17.32 -0.54 10.09
C ALA A 773 16.99 -1.96 10.60
N ALA A 774 16.70 -2.92 9.72
CA ALA A 774 16.48 -4.30 10.16
C ALA A 774 17.81 -4.98 10.51
N PHE A 775 18.84 -4.86 9.67
CA PHE A 775 20.11 -5.59 9.84
C PHE A 775 21.33 -4.66 9.86
N ASP A 776 21.44 -3.77 8.86
CA ASP A 776 22.67 -3.01 8.57
C ASP A 776 22.47 -1.51 8.83
N SER A 777 23.31 -0.90 9.67
CA SER A 777 23.30 0.56 9.85
C SER A 777 23.74 1.29 8.58
N ASP A 778 23.15 2.46 8.30
CA ASP A 778 23.53 3.34 7.18
C ASP A 778 23.44 2.68 5.77
N ASN A 779 22.69 1.59 5.60
CA ASN A 779 22.48 0.94 4.30
C ASN A 779 21.41 1.67 3.47
N ASN A 780 21.67 2.93 3.11
CA ASN A 780 20.70 3.84 2.49
C ASN A 780 21.19 4.46 1.17
N HIS A 781 21.94 3.69 0.37
CA HIS A 781 22.47 4.11 -0.93
C HIS A 781 21.43 4.11 -2.05
N GLU A 782 20.38 4.94 -1.92
CA GLU A 782 19.14 4.91 -2.75
C GLU A 782 19.34 4.88 -4.27
N TYR A 783 20.43 5.46 -4.79
CA TYR A 783 20.74 5.42 -6.22
C TYR A 783 20.94 3.99 -6.76
N LEU A 784 21.25 3.01 -5.90
CA LEU A 784 21.40 1.61 -6.29
C LEU A 784 20.07 0.97 -6.72
N ASN A 785 18.94 1.46 -6.23
CA ASN A 785 17.60 1.03 -6.67
C ASN A 785 17.29 1.41 -8.13
N ALA A 786 18.13 2.22 -8.79
CA ALA A 786 18.01 2.56 -10.20
C ALA A 786 18.85 1.66 -11.13
N ILE A 787 19.63 0.71 -10.60
CA ILE A 787 20.36 -0.27 -11.41
C ILE A 787 19.34 -1.21 -12.07
N PRO A 788 19.49 -1.60 -13.35
CA PRO A 788 18.53 -2.48 -14.05
C PRO A 788 18.22 -3.81 -13.35
N PHE A 789 19.15 -4.35 -12.55
CA PHE A 789 18.91 -5.54 -11.72
C PHE A 789 17.95 -5.29 -10.56
N ALA A 790 17.84 -4.05 -10.09
CA ALA A 790 17.06 -3.62 -8.93
C ALA A 790 15.63 -3.20 -9.31
N ASP A 791 14.99 -3.89 -10.25
CA ASP A 791 13.65 -3.53 -10.76
C ASP A 791 12.56 -3.58 -9.68
N HIS A 792 12.84 -4.23 -8.55
CA HIS A 792 11.99 -4.28 -7.34
C HIS A 792 12.19 -3.12 -6.36
N GLY A 793 13.26 -2.33 -6.49
CA GLY A 793 13.59 -1.23 -5.58
C GLY A 793 13.86 -1.65 -4.13
N ALA A 794 14.31 -2.89 -3.91
CA ALA A 794 14.48 -3.50 -2.59
C ALA A 794 15.93 -3.91 -2.29
N LEU A 795 16.93 -3.21 -2.86
CA LEU A 795 18.34 -3.56 -2.65
C LEU A 795 18.90 -3.14 -1.29
N LEU A 796 18.20 -2.27 -0.57
CA LEU A 796 18.74 -1.52 0.56
C LEU A 796 17.98 -1.80 1.84
N ASP A 797 18.64 -1.56 2.97
CA ASP A 797 18.09 -1.68 4.32
C ASP A 797 18.11 -0.33 5.05
N PRO A 798 17.31 0.65 4.59
CA PRO A 798 17.26 1.94 5.26
C PRO A 798 16.54 1.82 6.62
N PRO A 799 16.87 2.71 7.59
CA PRO A 799 16.11 2.82 8.82
C PRO A 799 14.61 3.03 8.61
N THR A 800 13.79 2.46 9.49
CA THR A 800 12.31 2.50 9.41
C THR A 800 11.65 2.79 10.75
N ALA A 801 10.42 3.31 10.71
CA ALA A 801 9.71 3.78 11.90
C ALA A 801 9.32 2.64 12.85
N ASP A 802 8.86 1.51 12.32
CA ASP A 802 8.47 0.32 13.08
C ASP A 802 9.64 -0.33 13.82
N VAL A 803 10.79 -0.53 13.16
CA VAL A 803 11.98 -1.08 13.79
C VAL A 803 12.56 -0.11 14.82
N THR A 804 12.68 1.18 14.47
CA THR A 804 13.15 2.22 15.40
C THR A 804 12.26 2.28 16.64
N ALA A 805 10.94 2.18 16.48
CA ALA A 805 10.00 2.17 17.58
C ALA A 805 10.12 0.92 18.45
N ARG A 806 10.37 -0.27 17.88
CA ARG A 806 10.61 -1.51 18.62
C ARG A 806 11.81 -1.38 19.57
N VAL A 807 12.92 -0.82 19.09
CA VAL A 807 14.12 -0.59 19.90
C VAL A 807 13.89 0.49 20.96
N LEU A 808 13.20 1.57 20.61
CA LEU A 808 12.78 2.59 21.59
C LEU A 808 11.89 2.00 22.68
N ALA A 809 11.03 1.04 22.34
CA ALA A 809 10.16 0.38 23.31
C ALA A 809 10.93 -0.47 24.33
N LEU A 810 12.04 -1.10 23.91
CA LEU A 810 12.97 -1.75 24.83
C LEU A 810 13.73 -0.72 25.68
N ALA A 811 14.30 0.31 25.05
CA ALA A 811 15.06 1.35 25.76
C ALA A 811 14.22 2.07 26.83
N GLY A 812 12.94 2.35 26.51
CA GLY A 812 11.98 2.96 27.44
C GLY A 812 11.60 2.07 28.61
N ARG A 813 11.69 0.74 28.47
CA ARG A 813 11.54 -0.22 29.57
C ARG A 813 12.77 -0.28 30.46
N LEU A 814 13.96 -0.34 29.86
CA LEU A 814 15.21 -0.45 30.61
C LEU A 814 15.56 0.84 31.38
N ARG A 815 15.20 2.01 30.83
CA ARG A 815 15.39 3.35 31.45
C ARG A 815 16.83 3.62 31.92
N ARG A 816 17.80 3.06 31.20
CA ARG A 816 19.23 3.28 31.44
C ARG A 816 19.58 4.75 31.18
N ALA A 817 20.16 5.41 32.18
CA ALA A 817 20.50 6.83 32.09
C ALA A 817 21.45 7.16 30.93
N GLN A 818 22.36 6.24 30.61
CA GLN A 818 23.34 6.39 29.53
C GLN A 818 22.72 6.34 28.12
N ASP A 819 21.50 5.82 27.96
CA ASP A 819 20.86 5.65 26.65
C ASP A 819 20.13 6.93 26.17
N GLY A 820 20.11 7.99 26.99
CA GLY A 820 19.43 9.26 26.68
C GLY A 820 19.80 9.89 25.33
N PRO A 821 21.09 9.93 24.90
CA PRO A 821 21.46 10.40 23.57
C PRO A 821 20.87 9.59 22.42
N PHE A 822 20.84 8.26 22.55
CA PHE A 822 20.24 7.35 21.58
C PHE A 822 18.74 7.63 21.44
N ILE A 823 18.02 7.64 22.57
CA ILE A 823 16.57 7.86 22.64
C ILE A 823 16.19 9.18 21.96
N ARG A 824 16.91 10.28 22.26
CA ARG A 824 16.61 11.59 21.66
C ARG A 824 16.74 11.58 20.14
N ARG A 825 17.77 10.92 19.58
CA ARG A 825 17.99 10.85 18.14
C ARG A 825 16.94 9.98 17.44
N ALA A 826 16.62 8.82 18.04
CA ALA A 826 15.60 7.92 17.51
C ALA A 826 14.20 8.53 17.58
N LEU A 827 13.84 9.23 18.67
CA LEU A 827 12.56 9.93 18.76
C LEU A 827 12.47 11.10 17.76
N ALA A 828 13.57 11.82 17.52
CA ALA A 828 13.62 12.84 16.47
C ALA A 828 13.44 12.25 15.07
N TYR A 829 13.96 11.04 14.83
CA TYR A 829 13.70 10.29 13.61
C TYR A 829 12.20 9.94 13.50
N ILE A 830 11.59 9.30 14.50
CA ILE A 830 10.15 8.96 14.50
C ILE A 830 9.27 10.17 14.19
N LYS A 831 9.54 11.32 14.80
CA LYS A 831 8.74 12.54 14.58
C LYS A 831 8.87 13.11 13.17
N ARG A 832 9.98 12.86 12.46
CA ARG A 832 10.16 13.27 11.06
C ARG A 832 9.49 12.32 10.07
N GLU A 833 9.44 11.03 10.38
CA GLU A 833 8.85 10.01 9.52
C GLU A 833 7.32 9.90 9.67
N GLN A 834 6.68 10.76 10.46
CA GLN A 834 5.23 10.77 10.59
C GLN A 834 4.57 11.32 9.33
N GLU A 835 3.60 10.59 8.82
CA GLU A 835 2.82 10.99 7.65
C GLU A 835 1.89 12.17 7.94
N ALA A 836 1.41 12.81 6.87
CA ALA A 836 0.55 14.00 6.97
C ALA A 836 -0.81 13.70 7.65
N ASP A 837 -1.30 12.47 7.55
CA ASP A 837 -2.53 11.99 8.20
C ASP A 837 -2.33 11.57 9.67
N GLY A 838 -1.08 11.57 10.14
CA GLY A 838 -0.72 11.18 11.50
C GLY A 838 -0.20 9.76 11.66
N SER A 839 -0.26 8.93 10.63
CA SER A 839 0.22 7.55 10.67
C SER A 839 1.75 7.44 10.57
N TRP A 840 2.26 6.22 10.74
CA TRP A 840 3.62 5.84 10.39
C TRP A 840 3.61 4.62 9.49
N PHE A 841 4.45 4.64 8.45
CA PHE A 841 4.64 3.53 7.53
C PHE A 841 5.17 2.28 8.24
N GLY A 842 4.53 1.12 7.99
CA GLY A 842 4.98 -0.17 8.48
C GLY A 842 5.78 -0.89 7.41
N ARG A 843 7.10 -1.00 7.56
CA ARG A 843 7.97 -1.67 6.60
C ARG A 843 7.86 -3.19 6.66
N TRP A 844 7.60 -3.76 7.84
CA TRP A 844 7.65 -5.21 8.10
C TRP A 844 6.32 -5.79 8.63
N GLY A 845 5.26 -5.00 8.64
CA GLY A 845 3.90 -5.43 8.94
C GLY A 845 2.91 -4.52 8.24
N THR A 846 1.83 -5.09 7.71
CA THR A 846 0.89 -4.39 6.83
C THR A 846 -0.09 -3.50 7.61
N ASN A 847 -0.15 -2.20 7.37
CA ASN A 847 0.92 -1.28 6.94
C ASN A 847 0.97 -0.15 7.96
N TYR A 848 0.09 0.83 7.79
CA TYR A 848 0.11 2.05 8.60
C TYR A 848 -0.44 1.79 10.01
N ILE A 849 -1.38 0.85 10.16
CA ILE A 849 -1.82 0.36 11.48
C ILE A 849 -0.64 -0.24 12.26
N TYR A 850 0.19 -1.07 11.61
CA TYR A 850 1.35 -1.71 12.23
C TYR A 850 2.43 -0.70 12.64
N GLY A 851 2.80 0.21 11.74
CA GLY A 851 3.78 1.26 12.02
C GLY A 851 3.31 2.19 13.14
N THR A 852 2.04 2.61 13.11
CA THR A 852 1.45 3.47 14.15
C THR A 852 1.35 2.76 15.50
N TRP A 853 0.95 1.48 15.53
CA TRP A 853 0.98 0.66 16.76
C TRP A 853 2.39 0.61 17.37
N SER A 854 3.40 0.36 16.54
CA SER A 854 4.80 0.29 16.98
C SER A 854 5.22 1.60 17.66
N VAL A 855 4.95 2.74 17.02
CA VAL A 855 5.31 4.07 17.52
C VAL A 855 4.57 4.43 18.81
N LEU A 856 3.26 4.19 18.88
CA LEU A 856 2.48 4.49 20.09
C LEU A 856 2.89 3.61 21.28
N THR A 857 3.28 2.35 21.02
CA THR A 857 3.87 1.48 22.03
C THR A 857 5.20 2.03 22.54
N ALA A 858 6.07 2.52 21.65
CA ALA A 858 7.32 3.15 22.04
C ALA A 858 7.07 4.40 22.91
N ALA A 859 6.14 5.27 22.51
CA ALA A 859 5.77 6.45 23.27
C ALA A 859 5.31 6.11 24.70
N GLU A 860 4.47 5.08 24.86
CA GLU A 860 3.98 4.62 26.17
C GLU A 860 5.14 4.27 27.09
N THR A 861 6.07 3.46 26.59
CA THR A 861 7.16 2.89 27.39
C THR A 861 8.19 3.93 27.80
N LEU A 862 8.45 4.89 26.92
CA LEU A 862 9.28 6.07 27.19
C LEU A 862 8.63 7.02 28.22
N GLY A 863 7.32 6.88 28.47
CA GLY A 863 6.57 7.77 29.35
C GLY A 863 6.36 9.16 28.74
N GLU A 864 6.24 9.24 27.41
CA GLU A 864 5.92 10.50 26.73
C GLU A 864 4.55 11.04 27.19
N ASP A 865 4.37 12.36 27.16
CA ASP A 865 3.05 12.95 27.37
C ASP A 865 2.14 12.60 26.19
N MET A 866 1.19 11.70 26.41
CA MET A 866 0.26 11.20 25.39
C MET A 866 -0.57 12.31 24.74
N ARG A 867 -0.68 13.49 25.35
CA ARG A 867 -1.42 14.64 24.80
C ARG A 867 -0.65 15.42 23.73
N GLN A 868 0.62 15.07 23.49
CA GLN A 868 1.40 15.73 22.44
C GLN A 868 0.73 15.53 21.07
N ASP A 869 0.71 16.60 20.26
CA ASP A 869 0.03 16.63 18.96
C ASP A 869 0.40 15.46 18.04
N TRP A 870 1.68 15.08 17.98
CA TRP A 870 2.14 13.99 17.13
C TRP A 870 1.58 12.63 17.55
N ILE A 871 1.39 12.40 18.86
CA ILE A 871 0.76 11.18 19.38
C ILE A 871 -0.74 11.22 19.08
N GLN A 872 -1.39 12.34 19.36
CA GLN A 872 -2.83 12.50 19.15
C GLN A 872 -3.25 12.37 17.69
N ARG A 873 -2.40 12.80 16.74
CA ARG A 873 -2.60 12.52 15.32
C ARG A 873 -2.54 11.02 14.99
N GLY A 874 -1.62 10.27 15.58
CA GLY A 874 -1.57 8.81 15.44
C GLY A 874 -2.79 8.12 16.02
N VAL A 875 -3.28 8.58 17.17
CA VAL A 875 -4.53 8.10 17.78
C VAL A 875 -5.73 8.40 16.88
N ALA A 876 -5.81 9.62 16.35
CA ALA A 876 -6.84 10.04 15.41
C ALA A 876 -6.86 9.16 14.17
N TYR A 877 -5.69 8.88 13.61
CA TYR A 877 -5.52 7.96 12.49
C TYR A 877 -6.09 6.57 12.82
N ILE A 878 -5.64 5.94 13.92
CA ILE A 878 -6.13 4.61 14.30
C ILE A 878 -7.64 4.60 14.52
N LYS A 879 -8.20 5.53 15.29
CA LYS A 879 -9.67 5.61 15.49
C LYS A 879 -10.40 5.77 14.17
N GLY A 880 -9.82 6.53 13.27
CA GLY A 880 -10.36 6.80 11.95
C GLY A 880 -10.39 5.60 11.01
N MET A 881 -9.43 4.69 11.15
CA MET A 881 -9.43 3.44 10.40
C MET A 881 -10.44 2.40 10.92
N GLN A 882 -11.20 2.71 11.98
CA GLN A 882 -12.16 1.77 12.53
C GLN A 882 -13.38 1.61 11.62
N ARG A 883 -13.69 0.37 11.26
CA ARG A 883 -14.84 0.01 10.43
C ARG A 883 -16.16 0.06 11.21
N ALA A 884 -17.27 -0.02 10.47
CA ALA A 884 -18.63 0.01 11.03
C ALA A 884 -18.99 -1.23 11.89
N ASP A 885 -18.35 -2.37 11.65
CA ASP A 885 -18.45 -3.61 12.45
C ASP A 885 -17.58 -3.58 13.73
N GLY A 886 -16.66 -2.64 13.83
CA GLY A 886 -15.75 -2.46 14.97
C GLY A 886 -14.34 -2.97 14.75
N SER A 887 -14.08 -3.64 13.63
CA SER A 887 -12.75 -4.15 13.28
C SER A 887 -11.88 -3.06 12.62
N TRP A 888 -10.63 -3.42 12.37
CA TRP A 888 -9.69 -2.67 11.54
C TRP A 888 -9.09 -3.60 10.48
N GLY A 889 -8.59 -3.00 9.40
CA GLY A 889 -7.75 -3.71 8.45
C GLY A 889 -7.46 -2.94 7.17
N GLU A 890 -6.25 -3.12 6.68
CA GLU A 890 -5.71 -2.63 5.42
C GLU A 890 -5.19 -3.84 4.62
N ASP A 891 -5.53 -3.93 3.34
CA ASP A 891 -4.92 -4.92 2.46
C ASP A 891 -3.52 -4.48 1.99
N GLN A 892 -2.80 -5.37 1.31
CA GLN A 892 -1.44 -5.09 0.84
C GLN A 892 -1.37 -3.99 -0.23
N GLY A 893 -2.50 -3.63 -0.85
CA GLY A 893 -2.59 -2.52 -1.78
C GLY A 893 -2.26 -1.16 -1.15
N SER A 894 -2.23 -1.07 0.19
CA SER A 894 -1.80 0.10 0.96
C SER A 894 -0.35 0.52 0.69
N TYR A 895 0.50 -0.37 0.15
CA TYR A 895 1.91 -0.08 -0.14
C TYR A 895 2.15 0.69 -1.45
N TRP A 896 1.12 0.94 -2.24
CA TRP A 896 1.23 1.77 -3.45
C TRP A 896 1.03 3.25 -3.13
N ASN A 897 1.60 4.13 -3.96
CA ASN A 897 1.38 5.58 -3.87
C ASN A 897 0.87 6.10 -5.24
N PRO A 898 -0.37 6.61 -5.34
CA PRO A 898 -1.39 6.57 -4.29
C PRO A 898 -1.79 5.12 -3.94
N PRO A 899 -2.33 4.88 -2.73
CA PRO A 899 -2.81 3.55 -2.32
C PRO A 899 -3.74 2.96 -3.37
N ARG A 900 -3.53 1.67 -3.68
CA ARG A 900 -4.41 0.88 -4.56
C ARG A 900 -5.28 -0.09 -3.75
N GLY A 901 -5.04 -0.12 -2.45
CA GLY A 901 -5.59 -1.06 -1.51
C GLY A 901 -6.86 -0.61 -0.81
N ARG A 902 -7.47 -1.57 -0.14
CA ARG A 902 -8.68 -1.41 0.66
C ARG A 902 -8.33 -1.18 2.11
N ALA A 903 -8.76 -0.04 2.64
CA ALA A 903 -8.85 0.25 4.08
C ALA A 903 -10.11 -0.36 4.72
N ASP A 904 -10.91 -1.11 3.96
CA ASP A 904 -12.18 -1.69 4.36
C ASP A 904 -12.15 -3.24 4.42
N ILE A 905 -11.03 -3.82 4.83
CA ILE A 905 -10.97 -5.25 5.16
C ILE A 905 -11.02 -5.46 6.68
N ALA A 906 -11.57 -6.57 7.13
CA ALA A 906 -11.64 -6.92 8.55
C ALA A 906 -10.64 -8.05 8.83
N THR A 907 -9.61 -7.77 9.63
CA THR A 907 -8.62 -8.79 10.02
C THR A 907 -8.41 -8.81 11.53
N SER A 908 -8.18 -10.00 12.08
CA SER A 908 -7.98 -10.20 13.52
C SER A 908 -6.68 -9.56 14.01
N PHE A 909 -5.58 -9.73 13.27
CA PHE A 909 -4.27 -9.23 13.68
C PHE A 909 -4.17 -7.69 13.61
N GLN A 910 -4.78 -7.03 12.63
CA GLN A 910 -4.75 -5.56 12.55
C GLN A 910 -5.74 -4.92 13.52
N THR A 911 -6.90 -5.55 13.75
CA THR A 911 -7.80 -5.17 14.86
C THR A 911 -7.05 -5.22 16.19
N ALA A 912 -6.26 -6.26 16.42
CA ALA A 912 -5.42 -6.37 17.60
C ALA A 912 -4.37 -5.25 17.69
N TRP A 913 -3.63 -4.95 16.61
CA TRP A 913 -2.66 -3.85 16.60
C TRP A 913 -3.29 -2.49 16.89
N ALA A 914 -4.43 -2.19 16.25
CA ALA A 914 -5.18 -0.97 16.50
C ALA A 914 -5.61 -0.86 17.97
N MET A 915 -6.12 -1.95 18.55
CA MET A 915 -6.47 -2.00 19.98
C MET A 915 -5.26 -1.78 20.88
N LEU A 916 -4.14 -2.47 20.61
CA LEU A 916 -2.89 -2.30 21.35
C LEU A 916 -2.38 -0.85 21.27
N ALA A 917 -2.48 -0.22 20.10
CA ALA A 917 -2.08 1.17 19.86
C ALA A 917 -2.92 2.16 20.69
N LEU A 918 -4.24 2.00 20.68
CA LEU A 918 -5.16 2.83 21.47
C LEU A 918 -4.91 2.66 22.98
N MET A 919 -4.71 1.43 23.45
CA MET A 919 -4.40 1.18 24.86
C MET A 919 -3.06 1.79 25.27
N ALA A 920 -2.03 1.71 24.41
CA ALA A 920 -0.73 2.35 24.63
C ALA A 920 -0.85 3.88 24.73
N ALA A 921 -1.74 4.48 23.93
CA ALA A 921 -2.01 5.92 23.97
C ALA A 921 -2.92 6.38 25.13
N GLY A 922 -3.36 5.45 25.99
CA GLY A 922 -4.20 5.77 27.16
C GLY A 922 -5.71 5.82 26.89
N GLU A 923 -6.18 5.37 25.73
CA GLU A 923 -7.59 5.38 25.31
C GLU A 923 -8.44 4.24 25.91
N ARG A 924 -8.18 3.92 27.19
CA ARG A 924 -8.63 2.70 27.89
C ARG A 924 -10.15 2.51 27.93
N ASP A 925 -10.88 3.61 28.03
CA ASP A 925 -12.35 3.61 28.13
C ASP A 925 -13.04 3.95 26.80
N SER A 926 -12.32 3.87 25.67
CA SER A 926 -12.90 4.22 24.37
C SER A 926 -13.91 3.18 23.87
N ARG A 927 -15.03 3.66 23.31
CA ARG A 927 -16.01 2.81 22.62
C ARG A 927 -15.38 2.03 21.45
N ALA A 928 -14.33 2.57 20.85
CA ALA A 928 -13.58 1.91 19.80
C ALA A 928 -12.99 0.57 20.29
N LEU A 929 -12.35 0.55 21.45
CA LEU A 929 -11.81 -0.68 22.04
C LEU A 929 -12.88 -1.71 22.37
N ALA A 930 -14.01 -1.27 22.93
CA ALA A 930 -15.12 -2.18 23.27
C ALA A 930 -15.68 -2.88 22.02
N ARG A 931 -15.82 -2.15 20.91
CA ARG A 931 -16.27 -2.70 19.63
C ARG A 931 -15.24 -3.66 19.01
N GLY A 932 -13.95 -3.30 19.05
CA GLY A 932 -12.86 -4.18 18.60
C GLY A 932 -12.81 -5.49 19.39
N ALA A 933 -12.90 -5.42 20.71
CA ALA A 933 -12.92 -6.59 21.58
C ALA A 933 -14.13 -7.50 21.30
N ALA A 934 -15.33 -6.91 21.15
CA ALA A 934 -16.53 -7.66 20.80
C ALA A 934 -16.39 -8.37 19.45
N TRP A 935 -15.81 -7.71 18.46
CA TRP A 935 -15.55 -8.28 17.14
C TRP A 935 -14.55 -9.44 17.22
N LEU A 936 -13.42 -9.27 17.92
CA LEU A 936 -12.43 -10.34 18.08
C LEU A 936 -13.03 -11.57 18.78
N ILE A 937 -13.80 -11.39 19.85
CA ILE A 937 -14.47 -12.51 20.53
C ILE A 937 -15.42 -13.23 19.57
N ALA A 938 -16.19 -12.50 18.78
CA ALA A 938 -17.12 -13.08 17.81
C ALA A 938 -16.43 -13.78 16.64
N ALA A 939 -15.23 -13.33 16.26
CA ALA A 939 -14.45 -13.86 15.14
C ALA A 939 -13.56 -15.06 15.53
N GLN A 940 -13.47 -15.43 16.81
CA GLN A 940 -12.62 -16.53 17.25
C GLN A 940 -13.16 -17.88 16.77
N GLY A 941 -12.27 -18.71 16.22
CA GLY A 941 -12.57 -20.08 15.80
C GLY A 941 -12.78 -21.04 16.97
N GLU A 942 -13.41 -22.18 16.69
CA GLU A 942 -13.65 -23.24 17.68
C GLU A 942 -12.35 -23.87 18.21
N ASP A 943 -11.25 -23.73 17.49
CA ASP A 943 -9.91 -24.19 17.87
C ASP A 943 -9.15 -23.19 18.78
N GLY A 944 -9.79 -22.08 19.15
CA GLY A 944 -9.24 -21.03 20.02
C GLY A 944 -8.36 -20.00 19.32
N ALA A 945 -8.08 -20.17 18.01
CA ALA A 945 -7.33 -19.20 17.21
C ALA A 945 -8.27 -18.36 16.31
N TRP A 946 -7.71 -17.40 15.59
CA TRP A 946 -8.38 -16.69 14.50
C TRP A 946 -7.83 -17.15 13.16
N HIS A 947 -8.58 -16.90 12.08
CA HIS A 947 -8.20 -17.36 10.75
C HIS A 947 -8.48 -16.27 9.73
N ASP A 948 -7.42 -15.57 9.31
CA ASP A 948 -7.49 -14.55 8.26
C ASP A 948 -6.81 -15.08 6.98
N PRO A 949 -7.45 -15.03 5.81
CA PRO A 949 -6.80 -15.41 4.55
C PRO A 949 -5.74 -14.39 4.08
N GLU A 950 -5.78 -13.17 4.61
CA GLU A 950 -4.91 -12.07 4.22
C GLU A 950 -3.44 -12.31 4.59
N HIS A 951 -2.55 -11.75 3.77
CA HIS A 951 -1.14 -11.64 4.11
C HIS A 951 -0.97 -10.59 5.20
N THR A 952 0.04 -10.75 6.05
CA THR A 952 0.19 -9.96 7.29
C THR A 952 1.32 -8.94 7.22
N ALA A 953 2.26 -9.12 6.30
CA ALA A 953 3.44 -8.28 6.16
C ALA A 953 4.00 -8.34 4.73
N PRO A 954 4.74 -7.32 4.26
CA PRO A 954 5.62 -7.48 3.12
C PRO A 954 6.97 -8.07 3.56
N GLY A 955 7.55 -8.95 2.74
CA GLY A 955 9.01 -9.10 2.74
C GLY A 955 9.65 -7.91 2.02
N PHE A 956 9.10 -7.58 0.85
CA PHE A 956 9.46 -6.40 0.06
C PHE A 956 8.18 -5.70 -0.43
N PRO A 957 7.89 -4.47 0.03
CA PRO A 957 6.68 -3.75 -0.36
C PRO A 957 6.48 -3.73 -1.88
N ARG A 958 5.28 -4.11 -2.33
CA ARG A 958 4.86 -4.21 -3.76
C ARG A 958 5.44 -5.38 -4.54
N VAL A 959 6.30 -6.18 -3.94
CA VAL A 959 7.11 -7.18 -4.65
C VAL A 959 6.95 -8.58 -4.07
N PHE A 960 6.87 -8.70 -2.74
CA PHE A 960 6.84 -9.98 -2.06
C PHE A 960 6.15 -9.83 -0.71
N TYR A 961 5.12 -10.63 -0.46
CA TYR A 961 4.33 -10.58 0.77
C TYR A 961 4.39 -11.90 1.52
N LEU A 962 4.27 -11.79 2.84
CA LEU A 962 4.34 -12.86 3.80
C LEU A 962 3.02 -12.94 4.57
N LYS A 963 2.58 -14.16 4.83
CA LYS A 963 1.56 -14.48 5.81
C LYS A 963 2.20 -15.21 6.97
N TYR A 964 2.27 -14.51 8.10
CA TYR A 964 2.68 -15.07 9.38
C TYR A 964 1.46 -15.72 10.03
N HIS A 965 1.33 -17.04 9.92
CA HIS A 965 0.17 -17.74 10.49
C HIS A 965 0.06 -17.54 12.00
N GLY A 966 1.19 -17.40 12.70
CA GLY A 966 1.24 -17.09 14.14
C GLY A 966 0.53 -15.79 14.54
N TYR A 967 0.43 -14.78 13.65
CA TYR A 967 -0.15 -13.47 14.00
C TYR A 967 -1.62 -13.59 14.43
N THR A 968 -2.35 -14.53 13.84
CA THR A 968 -3.76 -14.82 14.17
C THR A 968 -3.92 -15.65 15.44
N HIS A 969 -2.84 -16.19 16.00
CA HIS A 969 -2.84 -16.93 17.26
C HIS A 969 -2.55 -15.99 18.44
N TYR A 970 -1.48 -15.18 18.36
CA TYR A 970 -1.02 -14.40 19.50
C TYR A 970 -1.48 -12.93 19.53
N PHE A 971 -1.67 -12.24 18.40
CA PHE A 971 -2.04 -10.81 18.47
C PHE A 971 -3.47 -10.57 18.98
N PRO A 972 -4.51 -11.24 18.45
CA PRO A 972 -5.87 -11.11 19.00
C PRO A 972 -5.93 -11.41 20.50
N MET A 973 -5.26 -12.48 20.93
CA MET A 973 -5.15 -12.84 22.34
C MET A 973 -4.44 -11.75 23.15
N TRP A 974 -3.33 -11.22 22.65
CA TRP A 974 -2.59 -10.13 23.30
C TRP A 974 -3.48 -8.90 23.47
N ALA A 975 -4.20 -8.49 22.43
CA ALA A 975 -5.10 -7.35 22.49
C ALA A 975 -6.25 -7.56 23.50
N LEU A 976 -6.87 -8.74 23.52
CA LEU A 976 -7.93 -9.07 24.48
C LEU A 976 -7.42 -9.12 25.92
N ALA A 977 -6.26 -9.75 26.15
CA ALA A 977 -5.61 -9.80 27.46
C ALA A 977 -5.25 -8.41 27.97
N ARG A 978 -4.68 -7.56 27.12
CA ARG A 978 -4.35 -6.19 27.49
C ARG A 978 -5.60 -5.32 27.70
N TYR A 979 -6.67 -5.57 26.93
CA TYR A 979 -7.96 -4.92 27.13
C TYR A 979 -8.55 -5.26 28.50
N ARG A 980 -8.53 -6.54 28.90
CA ARG A 980 -8.90 -6.99 30.25
C ARG A 980 -8.06 -6.28 31.32
N ASN A 981 -6.74 -6.31 31.18
CA ASN A 981 -5.80 -5.77 32.19
C ASN A 981 -5.94 -4.25 32.35
N SER A 982 -6.06 -3.51 31.24
CA SER A 982 -6.19 -2.04 31.25
C SER A 982 -7.46 -1.57 31.95
N ARG A 983 -8.57 -2.32 31.82
CA ARG A 983 -9.83 -2.07 32.53
C ARG A 983 -9.77 -2.38 34.02
N ALA A 984 -8.96 -3.36 34.42
CA ALA A 984 -8.74 -3.71 35.82
C ALA A 984 -7.80 -2.71 36.54
N GLY A 985 -7.33 -1.66 35.84
CA GLY A 985 -6.37 -0.71 36.39
C GLY A 985 -4.98 -1.29 36.60
N VAL A 986 -4.70 -2.48 36.04
CA VAL A 986 -3.38 -3.09 36.06
C VAL A 986 -2.50 -2.25 35.14
N ALA A 987 -1.55 -1.53 35.72
CA ALA A 987 -0.53 -0.85 34.94
C ALA A 987 0.29 -1.91 34.18
N SER A 988 0.68 -1.63 32.94
CA SER A 988 1.76 -2.38 32.30
C SER A 988 2.93 -2.50 33.27
N PRO A 989 3.61 -3.66 33.35
CA PRO A 989 4.78 -3.81 34.21
C PRO A 989 5.84 -2.79 33.78
N VAL A 990 5.90 -1.66 34.49
CA VAL A 990 6.97 -0.69 34.44
C VAL A 990 7.69 -0.83 35.78
N SER A 991 8.67 -1.70 35.80
CA SER A 991 9.53 -1.96 36.97
C SER A 991 10.63 -0.91 37.09
N GLU A 992 11.22 -0.85 38.29
CA GLU A 992 12.32 0.04 38.64
C GLU A 992 13.54 -0.15 37.70
N PRO A 993 14.40 0.89 37.53
CA PRO A 993 15.61 0.78 36.73
C PRO A 993 16.49 -0.39 37.18
N LEU A 994 17.12 -1.10 36.24
CA LEU A 994 18.13 -2.11 36.56
C LEU A 994 19.29 -1.43 37.32
N GLU A 995 19.44 -1.70 38.62
CA GLU A 995 20.65 -1.38 39.36
C GLU A 995 21.75 -2.39 38.99
N TYR A 996 22.85 -1.90 38.42
CA TYR A 996 23.99 -2.73 38.02
C TYR A 996 24.98 -2.92 39.17
N ASP A 997 25.47 -4.16 39.35
CA ASP A 997 26.80 -4.41 39.91
C ASP A 997 27.77 -4.54 38.72
N THR A 998 28.81 -3.70 38.71
CA THR A 998 29.75 -3.49 37.60
C THR A 998 30.64 -4.68 37.27
#